data_AF-A0AA35RJR3-F1
#
_entry.id   AF-A0AA35RJR3-F1
#
_cell.length_a   1.000
_cell.length_b   1.000
_cell.length_c   1.000
_cell.angle_alpha   90.00
_cell.angle_beta   90.00
_cell.angle_gamma   90.00
#
_symmetry.space_group_name_H-M   'P 1'
#
loop_
_entity.id
_entity.type
_entity.pdbx_description
1 polymer ?
#
loop_
_entity_poly.entity_id
_entity_poly.type
_entity_poly.pdbx_seq_one_letter_code
_entity_poly.pdbx_strand_id
1 'polypeptide(L)'
;MPTLYIVPTPIGNLEDITLRALRVLREVDLIAAEDTRVSRKLLARYEITTRVTSFHEHNRRSKLGELLELLVDSDVALVSDAGMPTINDPGQDLVAAAVESGFDVVPLPGASAVTTALAASGIEVDGFVYVGFLPRERTKRVGLLSSLARETRAIVAFETHTDIFARFSRMQGHEVAMVSGSDAHGTPVTIAADQQGVGPESIIGKFQQEFLETWDRLGISFDLFTSTHTENHTQDTMRQPFCLTDERFLPDRYVEGRCPHCDNEGARGDQCDRCGTTLDPEELIGLTCKMCGGEPEIRETEHFFIRLSAFEDRLLEWVSQKDHFKPNVKNFTIGFVKGGLKDRAITRDLDWGIPVPVEGYEDKRIYVWFEAVIGYLSATKEWAQRSGDPDKWQDFWQKDCRAYYFMGKDNIPFHTVIWPSMLMAYGDLNLPYDVPANEYVNLEREQVSTSRDWAVWMPDYLDRYDVDSIRYMLASIMPETSDSDFNWAEFVRRNNDELVATFGNLVHRVLTMAERNFDRTTPDPVDLDEESKELLEEAGRGFEAVSSELERCRFRNALQSAMGIARSANRYLDSKAPWRAVRTDKDDAARTLWTAMTVINCLKTALFPFMPETSEKLHEMLGLDGSAEAEGWSWNREALAPGRALPRPKPLFTPNSTIQSSKRRGSVREGGATPEGIGGVKFSFLSEMLTHVYGSTGKRARPAITLLAASFHSHDEYKSEVMATAVELLHIATLIHDDTVDDSDTRRGRATISSLYGKDIAVLVGDYVFASSATFVCDTGHVGVIRRFSETIMELSSGELHERVSAHDPGQTLDGYHQRIYNKTASLFSTSGETGAILSGAPDDQVNALREYSRELGMAFQIVDDILDFQGDEDEIGKPVGSDLANGIMTLPAFIAREASPSGQSDRCVPQ
;
A
#
# COMPACT_ATOMS: atom_id res chain seq x y z
N MET A 1 7.11 8.23 -20.97
CA MET A 1 7.75 9.57 -21.03
C MET A 1 9.20 9.37 -21.49
N PRO A 2 10.11 10.37 -21.45
CA PRO A 2 11.53 10.07 -21.37
C PRO A 2 11.80 9.07 -20.24
N THR A 3 12.57 8.03 -20.54
CA THR A 3 12.68 6.83 -19.70
C THR A 3 14.13 6.51 -19.37
N LEU A 4 14.43 6.39 -18.08
CA LEU A 4 15.67 5.76 -17.60
C LEU A 4 15.45 4.24 -17.53
N TYR A 5 15.92 3.52 -18.53
CA TYR A 5 15.90 2.06 -18.50
C TYR A 5 17.07 1.54 -17.68
N ILE A 6 16.79 0.83 -16.59
CA ILE A 6 17.83 0.09 -15.86
C ILE A 6 17.99 -1.25 -16.55
N VAL A 7 19.10 -1.44 -17.27
CA VAL A 7 19.32 -2.60 -18.12
C VAL A 7 20.34 -3.54 -17.46
N PRO A 8 19.94 -4.72 -16.95
CA PRO A 8 20.88 -5.74 -16.54
C PRO A 8 21.66 -6.22 -17.76
N THR A 9 22.97 -6.06 -17.69
CA THR A 9 23.92 -6.61 -18.66
C THR A 9 24.55 -7.87 -18.10
N PRO A 10 24.78 -8.92 -18.92
CA PRO A 10 25.32 -10.17 -18.41
C PRO A 10 26.78 -9.97 -18.00
N ILE A 11 27.10 -10.39 -16.78
CA ILE A 11 28.48 -10.57 -16.36
C ILE A 11 29.00 -11.86 -17.04
N GLY A 12 30.25 -11.89 -17.48
CA GLY A 12 30.82 -13.06 -18.14
C GLY A 12 30.31 -13.28 -19.57
N ASN A 13 29.31 -14.15 -19.75
CA ASN A 13 28.85 -14.59 -21.06
C ASN A 13 27.91 -13.57 -21.72
N LEU A 14 28.37 -12.98 -22.82
CA LEU A 14 27.62 -11.99 -23.58
C LEU A 14 26.35 -12.54 -24.25
N GLU A 15 26.11 -13.86 -24.29
CA GLU A 15 24.89 -14.47 -24.84
C GLU A 15 23.69 -14.46 -23.88
N ASP A 16 23.91 -14.26 -22.59
CA ASP A 16 22.84 -14.29 -21.58
C ASP A 16 22.03 -12.99 -21.49
N ILE A 17 22.31 -12.02 -22.37
CA ILE A 17 21.55 -10.78 -22.48
C ILE A 17 20.16 -11.02 -23.10
N THR A 18 19.11 -10.61 -22.39
CA THR A 18 17.74 -10.83 -22.88
C THR A 18 17.47 -10.07 -24.18
N LEU A 19 16.60 -10.63 -25.04
CA LEU A 19 16.13 -9.95 -26.25
C LEU A 19 15.49 -8.59 -25.96
N ARG A 20 14.89 -8.39 -24.77
CA ARG A 20 14.34 -7.11 -24.34
C ARG A 20 15.44 -6.09 -24.02
N ALA A 21 16.52 -6.51 -23.37
CA ALA A 21 17.70 -5.66 -23.15
C ALA A 21 18.39 -5.30 -24.48
N LEU A 22 18.60 -6.26 -25.38
CA LEU A 22 19.13 -5.99 -26.73
C LEU A 22 18.26 -5.06 -27.57
N ARG A 23 16.94 -5.07 -27.36
CA ARG A 23 16.01 -4.16 -28.02
C ARG A 23 16.14 -2.75 -27.44
N VAL A 24 16.03 -2.60 -26.12
CA VAL A 24 16.15 -1.31 -25.43
C VAL A 24 17.50 -0.65 -25.72
N LEU A 25 18.63 -1.37 -25.64
CA LEU A 25 19.96 -0.81 -25.95
C LEU A 25 20.12 -0.31 -27.41
N ARG A 26 19.22 -0.70 -28.33
CA ARG A 26 19.14 -0.18 -29.72
C ARG A 26 18.08 0.90 -29.91
N GLU A 27 17.13 1.02 -28.97
CA GLU A 27 15.99 1.95 -29.03
C GLU A 27 16.25 3.25 -28.25
N VAL A 28 17.06 3.21 -27.18
CA VAL A 28 17.48 4.40 -26.41
C VAL A 28 18.45 5.29 -27.18
N ASP A 29 18.44 6.59 -26.89
CA ASP A 29 19.34 7.58 -27.51
C ASP A 29 20.77 7.52 -26.94
N LEU A 30 20.89 7.11 -25.68
CA LEU A 30 22.15 7.09 -24.93
C LEU A 30 22.26 5.87 -24.01
N ILE A 31 23.47 5.33 -23.89
CA ILE A 31 23.85 4.34 -22.88
C ILE A 31 24.82 4.98 -21.89
N ALA A 32 24.41 5.10 -20.64
CA ALA A 32 25.27 5.42 -19.50
C ALA A 32 25.86 4.11 -18.96
N ALA A 33 27.18 3.95 -19.04
CA ALA A 33 27.87 2.72 -18.67
C ALA A 33 28.97 2.97 -17.62
N GLU A 34 29.15 2.04 -16.70
CA GLU A 34 30.25 2.09 -15.72
C GLU A 34 31.63 2.01 -16.40
N ASP A 35 32.07 0.84 -16.88
CA ASP A 35 33.18 0.75 -17.83
C ASP A 35 32.70 0.63 -19.29
N THR A 36 32.75 1.77 -19.98
CA THR A 36 32.51 1.85 -21.43
C THR A 36 33.38 0.92 -22.28
N ARG A 37 34.56 0.48 -21.80
CA ARG A 37 35.46 -0.46 -22.48
C ARG A 37 34.98 -1.90 -22.38
N VAL A 38 34.28 -2.26 -21.31
CA VAL A 38 33.63 -3.57 -21.16
C VAL A 38 32.31 -3.56 -21.92
N SER A 39 31.47 -2.55 -21.69
CA SER A 39 30.18 -2.39 -22.37
C SER A 39 30.32 -2.36 -23.91
N ARG A 40 31.36 -1.74 -24.48
CA ARG A 40 31.61 -1.77 -25.93
C ARG A 40 31.83 -3.17 -26.51
N LYS A 41 32.27 -4.17 -25.72
CA LYS A 41 32.41 -5.57 -26.20
C LYS A 41 31.03 -6.20 -26.43
N LEU A 42 30.11 -5.99 -25.50
CA LEU A 42 28.71 -6.40 -25.60
C LEU A 42 28.05 -5.75 -26.82
N LEU A 43 28.15 -4.42 -26.92
CA LEU A 43 27.53 -3.65 -28.01
C LEU A 43 28.09 -4.05 -29.39
N ALA A 44 29.41 -4.26 -29.48
CA ALA A 44 30.05 -4.73 -30.72
C ALA A 44 29.66 -6.16 -31.11
N ARG A 45 29.39 -7.07 -30.15
CA ARG A 45 28.89 -8.42 -30.45
C ARG A 45 27.52 -8.39 -31.13
N TYR A 46 26.67 -7.43 -30.77
CA TYR A 46 25.30 -7.31 -31.26
C TYR A 46 25.07 -6.17 -32.25
N GLU A 47 26.14 -5.63 -32.81
CA GLU A 47 26.12 -4.56 -33.82
C GLU A 47 25.34 -3.31 -33.37
N ILE A 48 25.36 -3.02 -32.06
CA ILE A 48 24.66 -1.88 -31.45
C ILE A 48 25.52 -0.63 -31.56
N THR A 49 25.05 0.37 -32.32
CA THR A 49 25.77 1.61 -32.63
C THR A 49 25.41 2.80 -31.74
N THR A 50 24.56 2.58 -30.73
CA THR A 50 24.05 3.60 -29.79
C THR A 50 25.18 4.33 -29.07
N ARG A 51 24.99 5.63 -28.79
CA ARG A 51 26.00 6.48 -28.16
C ARG A 51 26.25 6.03 -26.72
N VAL A 52 27.51 5.92 -26.31
CA VAL A 52 27.90 5.51 -24.95
C VAL A 52 28.66 6.62 -24.22
N THR A 53 28.30 6.90 -22.97
CA THR A 53 29.05 7.76 -22.03
C THR A 53 29.44 6.98 -20.77
N SER A 54 30.49 7.41 -20.05
CA SER A 54 30.85 6.81 -18.77
C SER A 54 30.10 7.45 -17.60
N PHE A 55 29.63 6.62 -16.67
CA PHE A 55 29.05 7.02 -15.38
C PHE A 55 29.58 6.07 -14.29
N HIS A 56 30.59 6.52 -13.55
CA HIS A 56 31.37 5.71 -12.61
C HIS A 56 31.84 6.57 -11.42
N GLU A 57 32.31 5.96 -10.34
CA GLU A 57 32.50 6.61 -9.03
C GLU A 57 33.21 7.99 -9.11
N HIS A 58 34.32 8.06 -9.85
CA HIS A 58 35.12 9.28 -9.97
C HIS A 58 34.52 10.39 -10.86
N ASN A 59 33.40 10.17 -11.54
CA ASN A 59 32.70 11.20 -12.32
C ASN A 59 31.21 11.37 -11.99
N ARG A 60 30.61 10.55 -11.11
CA ARG A 60 29.16 10.58 -10.83
C ARG A 60 28.64 12.00 -10.54
N ARG A 61 29.29 12.74 -9.63
CA ARG A 61 28.92 14.13 -9.28
C ARG A 61 28.96 15.14 -10.43
N SER A 62 29.73 14.91 -11.50
CA SER A 62 29.79 15.82 -12.65
C SER A 62 28.99 15.33 -13.86
N LYS A 63 28.75 14.02 -13.97
CA LYS A 63 27.94 13.41 -15.03
C LYS A 63 26.46 13.30 -14.71
N LEU A 64 26.07 13.31 -13.44
CA LEU A 64 24.68 13.19 -13.00
C LEU A 64 23.80 14.26 -13.64
N GLY A 65 24.21 15.53 -13.57
CA GLY A 65 23.51 16.64 -14.23
C GLY A 65 23.40 16.48 -15.75
N GLU A 66 24.50 16.14 -16.43
CA GLU A 66 24.51 15.91 -17.90
C GLU A 66 23.54 14.78 -18.31
N LEU A 67 23.42 13.73 -17.50
CA LEU A 67 22.51 12.62 -17.76
C LEU A 67 21.05 12.96 -17.46
N LEU A 68 20.77 13.74 -16.41
CA LEU A 68 19.44 14.22 -16.08
C LEU A 68 18.94 15.27 -17.09
N GLU A 69 19.81 16.15 -17.59
CA GLU A 69 19.50 17.07 -18.69
C GLU A 69 19.15 16.31 -19.98
N LEU A 70 19.86 15.22 -20.29
CA LEU A 70 19.55 14.38 -21.45
C LEU A 70 18.27 13.55 -21.26
N LEU A 71 17.96 13.12 -20.03
CA LEU A 71 16.68 12.50 -19.69
C LEU A 71 15.45 13.43 -19.81
N VAL A 72 15.61 14.74 -20.06
CA VAL A 72 14.47 15.64 -20.30
C VAL A 72 13.76 15.35 -21.63
N ASP A 73 14.51 14.98 -22.67
CA ASP A 73 14.02 14.86 -24.06
C ASP A 73 14.43 13.53 -24.75
N SER A 74 15.01 12.58 -24.02
CA SER A 74 15.58 11.35 -24.61
C SER A 74 15.53 10.15 -23.66
N ASP A 75 15.44 8.94 -24.23
CA ASP A 75 15.50 7.70 -23.46
C ASP A 75 16.98 7.32 -23.20
N VAL A 76 17.29 6.92 -21.96
CA VAL A 76 18.67 6.56 -21.55
C VAL A 76 18.68 5.16 -20.93
N ALA A 77 19.59 4.30 -21.36
CA ALA A 77 19.87 3.03 -20.67
C ALA A 77 21.04 3.18 -19.70
N LEU A 78 20.85 2.82 -18.44
CA LEU A 78 21.91 2.62 -17.46
C LEU A 78 22.35 1.14 -17.49
N VAL A 79 23.67 0.90 -17.58
CA VAL A 79 24.31 -0.43 -17.55
C VAL A 79 25.54 -0.44 -16.63
N SER A 80 25.79 -1.56 -15.94
CA SER A 80 27.04 -1.81 -15.21
C SER A 80 27.62 -3.16 -15.64
N ASP A 81 28.94 -3.21 -15.82
CA ASP A 81 29.67 -4.47 -16.03
C ASP A 81 29.72 -5.39 -14.79
N ALA A 82 29.19 -4.94 -13.65
CA ALA A 82 28.88 -5.77 -12.47
C ALA A 82 27.48 -6.40 -12.47
N GLY A 83 26.67 -6.21 -13.52
CA GLY A 83 25.47 -7.03 -13.77
C GLY A 83 24.16 -6.24 -13.81
N MET A 84 23.40 -6.29 -12.71
CA MET A 84 22.25 -5.40 -12.50
C MET A 84 22.80 -4.05 -12.02
N PRO A 85 22.52 -2.93 -12.70
CA PRO A 85 22.98 -1.62 -12.27
C PRO A 85 22.42 -1.22 -10.90
N THR A 86 23.07 -0.23 -10.28
CA THR A 86 22.94 0.20 -8.88
C THR A 86 23.36 -0.85 -7.82
N ILE A 87 23.97 -1.98 -8.18
CA ILE A 87 24.32 -3.05 -7.22
C ILE A 87 25.84 -3.10 -7.04
N ASN A 88 26.35 -2.35 -6.05
CA ASN A 88 27.78 -2.00 -5.88
C ASN A 88 28.36 -1.12 -7.02
N ASP A 89 27.51 -0.42 -7.75
CA ASP A 89 27.89 0.58 -8.75
C ASP A 89 27.14 1.91 -8.52
N PRO A 90 27.68 3.06 -8.95
CA PRO A 90 27.12 4.37 -8.64
C PRO A 90 25.84 4.70 -9.41
N GLY A 91 25.31 3.77 -10.22
CA GLY A 91 24.01 3.91 -10.89
C GLY A 91 22.87 4.27 -9.96
N GLN A 92 22.98 3.94 -8.67
CA GLN A 92 22.06 4.36 -7.60
C GLN A 92 21.82 5.88 -7.60
N ASP A 93 22.88 6.70 -7.78
CA ASP A 93 22.79 8.17 -7.77
C ASP A 93 21.92 8.67 -8.94
N LEU A 94 22.04 8.03 -10.10
CA LEU A 94 21.27 8.37 -11.31
C LEU A 94 19.82 7.90 -11.20
N VAL A 95 19.58 6.71 -10.64
CA VAL A 95 18.22 6.21 -10.44
C VAL A 95 17.49 7.03 -9.38
N ALA A 96 18.11 7.29 -8.22
CA ALA A 96 17.53 8.12 -7.17
C ALA A 96 17.17 9.51 -7.71
N ALA A 97 18.12 10.21 -8.35
CA ALA A 97 17.88 11.54 -8.89
C ALA A 97 16.87 11.53 -10.06
N ALA A 98 16.75 10.44 -10.82
CA ALA A 98 15.73 10.32 -11.87
C ALA A 98 14.32 10.10 -11.30
N VAL A 99 14.18 9.30 -10.23
CA VAL A 99 12.92 9.14 -9.48
C VAL A 99 12.53 10.46 -8.80
N GLU A 100 13.47 11.15 -8.16
CA GLU A 100 13.26 12.48 -7.55
C GLU A 100 12.84 13.53 -8.59
N SER A 101 13.45 13.49 -9.78
CA SER A 101 13.08 14.36 -10.92
C SER A 101 11.77 13.97 -11.60
N GLY A 102 11.18 12.81 -11.25
CA GLY A 102 9.91 12.34 -11.79
C GLY A 102 9.96 11.75 -13.20
N PHE A 103 11.12 11.26 -13.65
CA PHE A 103 11.24 10.51 -14.91
C PHE A 103 10.71 9.07 -14.76
N ASP A 104 10.27 8.46 -15.86
CA ASP A 104 9.91 7.03 -15.87
C ASP A 104 11.20 6.20 -15.66
N VAL A 105 11.34 5.52 -14.52
CA VAL A 105 12.42 4.56 -14.31
C VAL A 105 11.89 3.16 -14.57
N VAL A 106 12.38 2.52 -15.64
CA VAL A 106 11.91 1.21 -16.10
C VAL A 106 13.01 0.16 -15.91
N PRO A 107 13.01 -0.61 -14.81
CA PRO A 107 13.88 -1.77 -14.68
C PRO A 107 13.48 -2.83 -15.71
N LEU A 108 14.47 -3.39 -16.40
CA LEU A 108 14.29 -4.63 -17.14
C LEU A 108 14.50 -5.83 -16.21
N PRO A 109 13.77 -6.95 -16.40
CA PRO A 109 13.92 -8.12 -15.54
C PRO A 109 15.34 -8.68 -15.57
N GLY A 110 16.03 -8.65 -14.42
CA GLY A 110 17.30 -9.33 -14.20
C GLY A 110 17.10 -10.79 -13.76
N ALA A 111 18.20 -11.48 -13.44
CA ALA A 111 18.19 -12.88 -13.00
C ALA A 111 17.51 -13.11 -11.63
N SER A 112 17.23 -12.03 -10.87
CA SER A 112 16.49 -12.09 -9.61
C SER A 112 15.56 -10.90 -9.48
N ALA A 113 14.31 -11.15 -9.06
CA ALA A 113 13.36 -10.10 -8.71
C ALA A 113 13.88 -9.22 -7.55
N VAL A 114 14.70 -9.79 -6.65
CA VAL A 114 15.27 -9.06 -5.50
C VAL A 114 16.23 -7.96 -5.97
N THR A 115 17.22 -8.29 -6.80
CA THR A 115 18.16 -7.28 -7.32
C THR A 115 17.49 -6.33 -8.31
N THR A 116 16.50 -6.81 -9.07
CA THR A 116 15.70 -5.95 -9.96
C THR A 116 14.90 -4.90 -9.17
N ALA A 117 14.31 -5.27 -8.04
CA ALA A 117 13.55 -4.37 -7.17
C ALA A 117 14.45 -3.40 -6.39
N LEU A 118 15.60 -3.87 -5.87
CA LEU A 118 16.60 -2.99 -5.24
C LEU A 118 17.10 -1.95 -6.25
N ALA A 119 17.45 -2.37 -7.46
CA ALA A 119 17.92 -1.47 -8.51
C ALA A 119 16.88 -0.42 -8.92
N ALA A 120 15.61 -0.81 -9.03
CA ALA A 120 14.50 0.10 -9.33
C ALA A 120 14.26 1.16 -8.24
N SER A 121 14.70 0.91 -7.00
CA SER A 121 14.41 1.78 -5.86
C SER A 121 15.32 3.00 -5.72
N GLY A 122 16.51 2.98 -6.33
CA GLY A 122 17.54 4.01 -6.14
C GLY A 122 18.17 4.05 -4.73
N ILE A 123 17.82 3.12 -3.84
CA ILE A 123 18.37 3.05 -2.48
C ILE A 123 19.84 2.62 -2.55
N GLU A 124 20.72 3.29 -1.80
CA GLU A 124 22.15 2.96 -1.70
C GLU A 124 22.36 1.57 -1.07
N VAL A 125 23.05 0.67 -1.79
CA VAL A 125 23.14 -0.76 -1.43
C VAL A 125 24.52 -1.38 -1.61
N ASP A 126 25.37 -1.22 -0.57
CA ASP A 126 26.58 -2.04 -0.34
C ASP A 126 26.26 -3.56 -0.12
N GLY A 127 24.98 -3.93 0.01
CA GLY A 127 24.53 -5.32 0.08
C GLY A 127 23.14 -5.50 0.69
N PHE A 128 22.63 -6.73 0.62
CA PHE A 128 21.33 -7.14 1.17
C PHE A 128 21.41 -8.55 1.78
N VAL A 129 20.44 -8.89 2.62
CA VAL A 129 20.35 -10.14 3.40
C VAL A 129 18.99 -10.79 3.13
N TYR A 130 18.94 -11.77 2.23
CA TYR A 130 17.70 -12.51 1.95
C TYR A 130 17.40 -13.52 3.07
N VAL A 131 16.25 -13.35 3.75
CA VAL A 131 15.87 -14.15 4.94
C VAL A 131 14.80 -15.21 4.66
N GLY A 132 13.97 -15.02 3.63
CA GLY A 132 12.87 -15.94 3.34
C GLY A 132 11.81 -15.92 4.46
N PHE A 133 11.21 -17.09 4.73
CA PHE A 133 10.11 -17.21 5.69
C PHE A 133 10.59 -17.07 7.15
N LEU A 134 10.01 -16.13 7.90
CA LEU A 134 10.42 -15.84 9.27
C LEU A 134 10.15 -17.01 10.26
N PRO A 135 10.90 -17.10 11.38
CA PRO A 135 10.77 -18.20 12.33
C PRO A 135 9.38 -18.34 12.95
N ARG A 136 9.02 -19.54 13.40
CA ARG A 136 7.64 -19.87 13.85
C ARG A 136 7.36 -19.71 15.33
N GLU A 137 8.40 -19.59 16.16
CA GLU A 137 8.23 -19.50 17.61
C GLU A 137 8.24 -18.03 18.00
N ARG A 138 7.29 -17.53 18.79
CA ARG A 138 7.31 -16.13 19.25
C ARG A 138 8.68 -15.72 19.79
N THR A 139 9.34 -16.57 20.59
CA THR A 139 10.67 -16.31 21.15
C THR A 139 11.80 -16.38 20.09
N LYS A 140 11.76 -17.31 19.14
CA LYS A 140 12.77 -17.43 18.06
C LYS A 140 12.56 -16.39 16.94
N ARG A 141 11.31 -15.99 16.67
CA ARG A 141 10.88 -14.92 15.75
C ARG A 141 11.33 -13.57 16.29
N VAL A 142 11.00 -13.26 17.55
CA VAL A 142 11.56 -12.09 18.26
C VAL A 142 13.09 -12.17 18.35
N GLY A 143 13.67 -13.36 18.55
CA GLY A 143 15.13 -13.56 18.56
C GLY A 143 15.79 -13.18 17.23
N LEU A 144 15.34 -13.74 16.11
CA LEU A 144 15.89 -13.45 14.78
C LEU A 144 15.63 -11.99 14.38
N LEU A 145 14.43 -11.47 14.61
CA LEU A 145 14.12 -10.07 14.36
C LEU A 145 14.97 -9.13 15.23
N SER A 146 15.30 -9.52 16.47
CA SER A 146 16.23 -8.76 17.33
C SER A 146 17.69 -8.85 16.90
N SER A 147 18.13 -9.95 16.25
CA SER A 147 19.45 -10.01 15.62
C SER A 147 19.52 -9.23 14.31
N LEU A 148 18.45 -9.26 13.51
CA LEU A 148 18.31 -8.50 12.26
C LEU A 148 18.06 -7.00 12.51
N ALA A 149 17.56 -6.60 13.69
CA ALA A 149 17.44 -5.18 14.09
C ALA A 149 18.78 -4.45 14.28
N ARG A 150 19.91 -5.12 14.03
CA ARG A 150 21.27 -4.54 13.93
C ARG A 150 21.87 -4.65 12.53
N GLU A 151 21.18 -5.31 11.62
CA GLU A 151 21.60 -5.42 10.22
C GLU A 151 21.33 -4.08 9.52
N THR A 152 22.32 -3.57 8.79
CA THR A 152 22.24 -2.27 8.10
C THR A 152 21.97 -2.43 6.60
N ARG A 153 21.48 -3.61 6.19
CA ARG A 153 21.31 -4.08 4.81
C ARG A 153 19.88 -4.61 4.59
N ALA A 154 19.34 -4.53 3.37
CA ALA A 154 17.91 -4.79 3.04
C ALA A 154 17.48 -6.30 3.03
N ILE A 155 16.17 -6.63 3.09
CA ILE A 155 15.65 -8.00 3.43
C ILE A 155 14.30 -8.36 2.69
N VAL A 156 14.01 -9.59 2.16
CA VAL A 156 12.83 -9.92 1.23
C VAL A 156 11.99 -11.26 1.47
N ALA A 157 10.62 -11.33 1.27
CA ALA A 157 9.68 -12.53 1.16
C ALA A 157 8.12 -12.25 0.86
N PHE A 158 7.19 -13.25 0.61
CA PHE A 158 5.82 -13.13 -0.10
C PHE A 158 4.60 -14.07 0.32
N GLU A 159 3.31 -13.93 -0.20
CA GLU A 159 2.04 -14.76 0.11
C GLU A 159 0.81 -14.79 -0.95
N THR A 160 -0.41 -15.42 -0.73
CA THR A 160 -1.52 -15.76 -1.76
C THR A 160 -3.08 -15.82 -1.35
N HIS A 161 -4.09 -16.27 -2.20
CA HIS A 161 -5.62 -16.23 -2.02
C HIS A 161 -6.51 -17.36 -2.74
N THR A 162 -7.68 -17.85 -2.20
CA THR A 162 -8.66 -18.79 -2.93
C THR A 162 -10.21 -18.76 -2.65
N ASP A 163 -10.73 -18.44 -1.46
CA ASP A 163 -12.09 -18.87 -0.95
C ASP A 163 -13.38 -18.53 -1.76
N ILE A 164 -13.44 -17.36 -2.41
CA ILE A 164 -14.71 -16.75 -2.89
C ILE A 164 -15.47 -17.64 -3.88
N PHE A 165 -14.75 -18.30 -4.79
CA PHE A 165 -15.36 -19.12 -5.85
C PHE A 165 -15.99 -20.42 -5.31
N ALA A 166 -15.43 -21.01 -4.25
CA ALA A 166 -15.95 -22.23 -3.65
C ALA A 166 -17.31 -21.99 -2.97
N ARG A 167 -17.43 -20.91 -2.19
CA ARG A 167 -18.69 -20.51 -1.55
C ARG A 167 -19.80 -20.29 -2.57
N PHE A 168 -19.52 -19.52 -3.62
CA PHE A 168 -20.44 -19.31 -4.74
C PHE A 168 -20.88 -20.64 -5.39
N SER A 169 -19.93 -21.53 -5.68
CA SER A 169 -20.22 -22.83 -6.30
C SER A 169 -21.09 -23.74 -5.42
N ARG A 170 -20.82 -23.80 -4.10
CA ARG A 170 -21.66 -24.53 -3.14
C ARG A 170 -23.08 -23.96 -3.07
N MET A 171 -23.23 -22.64 -3.05
CA MET A 171 -24.55 -21.99 -3.07
C MET A 171 -25.33 -22.27 -4.36
N GLN A 172 -24.67 -22.39 -5.52
CA GLN A 172 -25.30 -22.84 -6.77
C GLN A 172 -25.76 -24.32 -6.74
N GLY A 173 -25.50 -25.04 -5.65
CA GLY A 173 -25.85 -26.45 -5.50
C GLY A 173 -24.87 -27.41 -6.18
N HIS A 174 -23.67 -26.93 -6.54
CA HIS A 174 -22.60 -27.80 -7.03
C HIS A 174 -21.93 -28.54 -5.87
N GLU A 175 -21.53 -29.78 -6.13
CA GLU A 175 -20.64 -30.50 -5.22
C GLU A 175 -19.21 -29.99 -5.42
N VAL A 176 -18.55 -29.62 -4.32
CA VAL A 176 -17.26 -28.91 -4.31
C VAL A 176 -16.30 -29.63 -3.38
N ALA A 177 -15.05 -29.76 -3.80
CA ALA A 177 -13.92 -30.19 -2.98
C ALA A 177 -12.79 -29.15 -3.08
N MET A 178 -12.89 -28.07 -2.32
CA MET A 178 -11.86 -27.04 -2.19
C MET A 178 -10.70 -27.59 -1.34
N VAL A 179 -9.72 -28.19 -2.02
CA VAL A 179 -8.53 -28.76 -1.39
C VAL A 179 -7.28 -27.90 -1.61
N SER A 180 -6.40 -27.87 -0.62
CA SER A 180 -5.06 -27.26 -0.70
C SER A 180 -4.14 -27.86 0.38
N GLY A 181 -2.93 -27.35 0.53
CA GLY A 181 -2.04 -27.74 1.62
C GLY A 181 -0.70 -27.01 1.64
N SER A 182 0.09 -27.28 2.67
CA SER A 182 1.49 -26.83 2.74
C SER A 182 2.35 -27.67 1.79
N ASP A 183 3.06 -27.01 0.87
CA ASP A 183 4.28 -27.56 0.32
C ASP A 183 5.34 -27.64 1.44
N ALA A 184 6.00 -28.78 1.53
CA ALA A 184 6.64 -29.27 2.74
C ALA A 184 8.06 -29.82 2.51
N HIS A 185 8.51 -29.88 1.26
CA HIS A 185 9.78 -30.47 0.85
C HIS A 185 10.74 -29.44 0.24
N GLY A 186 11.92 -29.90 -0.18
CA GLY A 186 12.95 -29.07 -0.78
C GLY A 186 13.85 -28.32 0.22
N THR A 187 14.95 -27.80 -0.32
CA THR A 187 16.09 -27.25 0.43
C THR A 187 15.77 -26.06 1.37
N PRO A 188 14.79 -25.17 1.10
CA PRO A 188 14.46 -24.10 2.05
C PRO A 188 13.98 -24.61 3.41
N VAL A 189 13.28 -25.76 3.44
CA VAL A 189 12.79 -26.38 4.69
C VAL A 189 13.95 -26.93 5.51
N THR A 190 14.92 -27.60 4.87
CA THR A 190 16.12 -28.13 5.57
C THR A 190 16.99 -26.99 6.09
N ILE A 191 17.21 -25.93 5.30
CA ILE A 191 17.97 -24.74 5.74
C ILE A 191 17.30 -24.08 6.96
N ALA A 192 15.97 -23.90 6.93
CA ALA A 192 15.24 -23.30 8.06
C ALA A 192 15.22 -24.20 9.32
N ALA A 193 15.36 -25.52 9.15
CA ALA A 193 15.46 -26.50 10.22
C ALA A 193 16.88 -26.53 10.84
N ASP A 194 17.93 -26.65 10.00
CA ASP A 194 19.35 -26.52 10.38
C ASP A 194 19.60 -25.21 11.17
N GLN A 195 19.15 -24.06 10.63
CA GLN A 195 19.28 -22.74 11.29
C GLN A 195 18.60 -22.64 12.67
N GLN A 196 17.56 -23.44 12.92
CA GLN A 196 16.80 -23.41 14.18
C GLN A 196 17.17 -24.54 15.14
N GLY A 197 18.09 -25.44 14.75
CA GLY A 197 18.55 -26.59 15.53
C GLY A 197 17.46 -27.64 15.75
N VAL A 198 16.61 -27.92 14.74
CA VAL A 198 15.46 -28.84 14.83
C VAL A 198 15.33 -29.68 13.55
N GLY A 199 14.54 -30.76 13.59
CA GLY A 199 14.28 -31.62 12.42
C GLY A 199 13.30 -31.00 11.40
N PRO A 200 13.40 -31.37 10.09
CA PRO A 200 12.48 -31.01 9.00
C PRO A 200 11.00 -31.46 9.13
N GLU A 201 10.63 -32.12 10.23
CA GLU A 201 9.25 -32.36 10.64
C GLU A 201 8.70 -31.26 11.59
N SER A 202 9.56 -30.54 12.32
CA SER A 202 9.16 -29.55 13.35
C SER A 202 8.88 -28.16 12.74
N ILE A 203 9.87 -27.62 12.04
CA ILE A 203 9.65 -27.05 10.70
C ILE A 203 9.59 -28.32 9.87
N ILE A 204 8.52 -28.88 9.29
CA ILE A 204 7.21 -28.37 8.86
C ILE A 204 6.15 -28.11 9.95
N GLY A 205 5.73 -29.09 10.76
CA GLY A 205 4.34 -29.26 11.25
C GLY A 205 3.72 -28.06 11.99
N LYS A 206 4.55 -27.23 12.61
CA LYS A 206 4.15 -25.98 13.27
C LYS A 206 3.67 -24.86 12.31
N PHE A 207 3.99 -24.88 11.01
CA PHE A 207 3.36 -23.99 9.99
C PHE A 207 2.03 -24.57 9.54
N GLN A 208 1.90 -25.91 9.41
CA GLN A 208 0.60 -26.53 9.15
C GLN A 208 -0.43 -26.08 10.20
N GLN A 209 -0.02 -26.02 11.48
CA GLN A 209 -0.85 -25.46 12.54
C GLN A 209 -1.07 -23.94 12.39
N GLU A 210 -0.02 -23.14 12.23
CA GLU A 210 -0.12 -21.66 12.08
C GLU A 210 -1.02 -21.24 10.89
N PHE A 211 -0.98 -22.00 9.78
CA PHE A 211 -1.87 -21.84 8.63
C PHE A 211 -3.31 -22.30 8.93
N LEU A 212 -3.52 -23.49 9.50
CA LEU A 212 -4.86 -23.97 9.85
C LEU A 212 -5.59 -23.01 10.81
N GLU A 213 -4.89 -22.50 11.83
CA GLU A 213 -5.42 -21.50 12.77
C GLU A 213 -5.71 -20.15 12.07
N THR A 214 -4.93 -19.77 11.06
CA THR A 214 -5.16 -18.52 10.29
C THR A 214 -6.31 -18.66 9.29
N TRP A 215 -6.45 -19.81 8.61
CA TRP A 215 -7.54 -20.09 7.68
C TRP A 215 -8.90 -20.17 8.39
N ASP A 216 -8.95 -20.77 9.58
CA ASP A 216 -10.13 -20.80 10.45
C ASP A 216 -10.56 -19.37 10.83
N ARG A 217 -9.64 -18.56 11.36
CA ARG A 217 -9.91 -17.15 11.71
C ARG A 217 -10.30 -16.25 10.52
N LEU A 218 -9.91 -16.59 9.29
CA LEU A 218 -10.29 -15.88 8.06
C LEU A 218 -11.61 -16.37 7.45
N GLY A 219 -12.23 -17.40 8.03
CA GLY A 219 -13.43 -18.04 7.49
C GLY A 219 -13.20 -18.69 6.12
N ILE A 220 -12.00 -19.24 5.87
CA ILE A 220 -11.66 -19.90 4.61
C ILE A 220 -12.20 -21.33 4.61
N SER A 221 -13.12 -21.61 3.69
CA SER A 221 -13.90 -22.84 3.62
C SER A 221 -13.19 -23.96 2.85
N PHE A 222 -11.99 -24.34 3.28
CA PHE A 222 -11.32 -25.54 2.77
C PHE A 222 -12.08 -26.81 3.16
N ASP A 223 -12.39 -27.66 2.18
CA ASP A 223 -12.88 -29.02 2.44
C ASP A 223 -11.73 -29.92 2.95
N LEU A 224 -10.48 -29.63 2.54
CA LEU A 224 -9.27 -30.09 3.21
C LEU A 224 -8.09 -29.13 3.00
N PHE A 225 -7.41 -28.76 4.08
CA PHE A 225 -6.06 -28.17 4.02
C PHE A 225 -5.05 -29.15 4.64
N THR A 226 -4.24 -29.81 3.79
CA THR A 226 -3.30 -30.88 4.18
C THR A 226 -1.83 -30.47 3.94
N SER A 227 -0.92 -31.42 3.73
CA SER A 227 0.50 -31.18 3.42
C SER A 227 1.03 -32.26 2.48
N THR A 228 2.03 -31.95 1.64
CA THR A 228 2.73 -32.95 0.82
C THR A 228 3.54 -33.94 1.66
N HIS A 229 3.80 -33.64 2.94
CA HIS A 229 4.44 -34.57 3.88
C HIS A 229 3.42 -35.43 4.66
N THR A 230 2.56 -36.16 3.94
CA THR A 230 1.54 -37.07 4.51
C THR A 230 1.66 -38.46 3.89
N GLU A 231 1.34 -39.52 4.66
CA GLU A 231 1.47 -40.92 4.18
C GLU A 231 0.73 -41.18 2.86
N ASN A 232 -0.45 -40.57 2.67
CA ASN A 232 -1.25 -40.66 1.44
C ASN A 232 -0.61 -39.95 0.21
N HIS A 233 0.41 -39.12 0.44
CA HIS A 233 1.23 -38.52 -0.60
C HIS A 233 2.56 -39.28 -0.81
N THR A 234 3.02 -40.08 0.15
CA THR A 234 4.40 -40.60 0.21
C THR A 234 4.55 -42.14 0.23
N GLN A 235 3.56 -42.94 -0.18
CA GLN A 235 3.60 -44.42 -0.06
C GLN A 235 4.68 -45.12 -0.92
N ASP A 236 5.94 -45.13 -0.48
CA ASP A 236 6.65 -46.32 0.06
C ASP A 236 8.01 -45.91 0.70
N THR A 237 8.56 -46.68 1.65
CA THR A 237 9.74 -46.20 2.47
C THR A 237 10.69 -47.30 3.00
N MET A 238 12.02 -47.03 3.03
CA MET A 238 12.94 -47.33 4.18
C MET A 238 14.45 -46.94 4.01
N ARG A 239 14.93 -46.05 4.90
CA ARG A 239 16.22 -45.97 5.66
C ARG A 239 17.64 -46.01 4.99
N GLN A 240 18.54 -45.19 5.56
CA GLN A 240 19.89 -44.79 5.08
C GLN A 240 21.07 -45.66 5.59
N PRO A 241 22.27 -45.53 4.97
CA PRO A 241 23.43 -44.83 5.60
C PRO A 241 24.33 -44.03 4.59
N PHE A 242 25.37 -43.24 4.92
CA PHE A 242 25.81 -42.43 6.10
C PHE A 242 27.22 -41.81 5.79
N CYS A 243 27.52 -40.56 6.17
CA CYS A 243 28.86 -39.93 5.96
C CYS A 243 29.78 -39.98 7.21
N LEU A 244 31.05 -40.37 7.05
CA LEU A 244 31.97 -40.64 8.18
C LEU A 244 32.63 -39.40 8.83
N THR A 245 32.14 -38.18 8.60
CA THR A 245 32.64 -36.96 9.29
C THR A 245 31.54 -35.94 9.56
N ASP A 246 30.65 -35.66 8.59
CA ASP A 246 29.51 -34.73 8.74
C ASP A 246 28.13 -35.45 8.73
N GLU A 247 28.12 -36.78 8.77
CA GLU A 247 26.95 -37.68 8.89
C GLU A 247 25.87 -37.64 7.78
N ARG A 248 25.92 -36.68 6.84
CA ARG A 248 24.97 -36.48 5.72
C ARG A 248 25.61 -36.42 4.32
N PHE A 249 24.80 -36.42 3.25
CA PHE A 249 25.21 -36.04 1.89
C PHE A 249 25.06 -34.52 1.65
N LEU A 250 25.70 -33.98 0.59
CA LEU A 250 25.82 -32.53 0.35
C LEU A 250 25.26 -32.11 -1.03
N PRO A 251 24.13 -31.38 -1.09
CA PRO A 251 23.59 -30.78 -2.33
C PRO A 251 24.40 -29.56 -2.82
N ASP A 252 24.29 -29.22 -4.10
CA ASP A 252 25.06 -28.17 -4.83
C ASP A 252 25.23 -26.84 -4.08
N ARG A 253 24.18 -26.36 -3.40
CA ARG A 253 24.17 -25.11 -2.61
C ARG A 253 25.02 -25.14 -1.33
N TYR A 254 25.53 -26.29 -0.95
CA TYR A 254 26.46 -26.48 0.15
C TYR A 254 27.93 -26.59 -0.33
N VAL A 255 28.17 -26.47 -1.65
CA VAL A 255 29.51 -26.35 -2.25
C VAL A 255 29.79 -24.89 -2.60
N GLU A 256 30.94 -24.37 -2.18
CA GLU A 256 31.47 -23.06 -2.56
C GLU A 256 32.95 -23.17 -2.90
N GLY A 257 33.47 -22.43 -3.88
CA GLY A 257 34.88 -22.48 -4.26
C GLY A 257 35.29 -21.32 -5.14
N ARG A 258 36.51 -21.34 -5.69
CA ARG A 258 36.97 -20.26 -6.56
C ARG A 258 36.44 -20.42 -7.99
N CYS A 259 35.66 -19.46 -8.48
CA CYS A 259 35.14 -19.51 -9.86
C CYS A 259 36.27 -19.53 -10.92
N PRO A 260 36.24 -20.48 -11.90
CA PRO A 260 37.28 -20.61 -12.92
C PRO A 260 37.30 -19.46 -13.93
N HIS A 261 36.21 -18.71 -14.05
CA HIS A 261 36.05 -17.63 -15.04
C HIS A 261 36.38 -16.24 -14.49
N CYS A 262 36.42 -16.06 -13.16
CA CYS A 262 36.60 -14.74 -12.54
C CYS A 262 37.35 -14.72 -11.18
N ASP A 263 37.99 -15.82 -10.77
CA ASP A 263 38.75 -15.95 -9.52
C ASP A 263 37.95 -15.60 -8.23
N ASN A 264 36.61 -15.68 -8.24
CA ASN A 264 35.79 -15.40 -7.06
C ASN A 264 35.84 -16.54 -6.04
N GLU A 265 36.49 -16.35 -4.89
CA GLU A 265 36.75 -17.40 -3.89
C GLU A 265 35.51 -18.01 -3.21
N GLY A 266 34.36 -17.34 -3.27
CA GLY A 266 33.08 -17.82 -2.72
C GLY A 266 32.00 -17.95 -3.79
N ALA A 267 32.29 -18.62 -4.91
CA ALA A 267 31.29 -18.95 -5.93
C ALA A 267 30.59 -20.27 -5.57
N ARG A 268 29.26 -20.34 -5.65
CA ARG A 268 28.50 -21.54 -5.29
C ARG A 268 28.52 -22.57 -6.41
N GLY A 269 28.29 -23.84 -6.05
CA GLY A 269 28.17 -24.96 -7.00
C GLY A 269 26.97 -24.88 -7.94
N ASP A 270 25.98 -23.98 -7.69
CA ASP A 270 24.88 -23.70 -8.61
C ASP A 270 25.09 -22.43 -9.49
N GLN A 271 25.89 -21.47 -9.00
CA GLN A 271 26.13 -20.20 -9.68
C GLN A 271 27.28 -19.42 -9.06
N CYS A 272 28.10 -18.78 -9.91
CA CYS A 272 29.04 -17.77 -9.44
C CYS A 272 28.35 -16.41 -9.20
N ASP A 273 28.15 -16.04 -7.93
CA ASP A 273 27.56 -14.74 -7.56
C ASP A 273 28.33 -13.52 -8.08
N ARG A 274 29.63 -13.65 -8.43
CA ARG A 274 30.45 -12.54 -8.98
C ARG A 274 30.38 -12.41 -10.51
N CYS A 275 30.17 -13.50 -11.24
CA CYS A 275 30.19 -13.46 -12.71
C CYS A 275 28.95 -14.02 -13.39
N GLY A 276 27.87 -14.28 -12.64
CA GLY A 276 26.56 -14.69 -13.16
C GLY A 276 26.51 -16.10 -13.74
N THR A 277 27.62 -16.62 -14.25
CA THR A 277 27.77 -17.96 -14.84
C THR A 277 27.12 -19.01 -13.94
N THR A 278 26.11 -19.69 -14.47
CA THR A 278 25.68 -20.99 -13.97
C THR A 278 26.88 -21.91 -14.06
N LEU A 279 27.39 -22.32 -12.90
CA LEU A 279 28.47 -23.28 -12.82
C LEU A 279 27.85 -24.65 -12.56
N ASP A 280 28.44 -25.69 -13.11
CA ASP A 280 28.34 -27.01 -12.47
C ASP A 280 29.38 -27.07 -11.31
N PRO A 281 29.13 -27.81 -10.21
CA PRO A 281 30.04 -27.83 -9.06
C PRO A 281 31.48 -28.24 -9.42
N GLU A 282 31.63 -29.03 -10.49
CA GLU A 282 32.90 -29.53 -11.02
C GLU A 282 33.81 -28.44 -11.60
N GLU A 283 33.25 -27.29 -12.00
CA GLU A 283 33.99 -26.21 -12.64
C GLU A 283 34.75 -25.35 -11.62
N LEU A 284 34.38 -25.40 -10.35
CA LEU A 284 35.01 -24.63 -9.27
C LEU A 284 36.48 -25.06 -9.06
N ILE A 285 37.35 -24.08 -8.85
CA ILE A 285 38.76 -24.27 -8.49
C ILE A 285 38.88 -24.28 -6.96
N GLY A 286 39.27 -25.41 -6.38
CA GLY A 286 39.36 -25.56 -4.93
C GLY A 286 37.99 -25.44 -4.26
N LEU A 287 37.16 -26.46 -4.46
CA LEU A 287 35.86 -26.57 -3.81
C LEU A 287 36.06 -26.60 -2.28
N THR A 288 35.08 -26.08 -1.54
CA THR A 288 34.98 -26.10 -0.09
C THR A 288 33.52 -26.33 0.32
N CYS A 289 33.30 -27.12 1.35
CA CYS A 289 31.96 -27.35 1.91
C CYS A 289 31.57 -26.16 2.80
N LYS A 290 30.42 -25.53 2.50
CA LYS A 290 29.87 -24.38 3.25
C LYS A 290 29.61 -24.67 4.73
N MET A 291 29.45 -25.94 5.11
CA MET A 291 29.15 -26.37 6.49
C MET A 291 30.41 -26.59 7.34
N CYS A 292 31.48 -27.16 6.76
CA CYS A 292 32.65 -27.63 7.51
C CYS A 292 34.01 -27.11 6.99
N GLY A 293 34.06 -26.47 5.82
CA GLY A 293 35.27 -25.90 5.21
C GLY A 293 36.23 -26.92 4.57
N GLY A 294 35.93 -28.22 4.59
CA GLY A 294 36.71 -29.26 3.91
C GLY A 294 36.46 -29.29 2.40
N GLU A 295 37.41 -29.84 1.63
CA GLU A 295 37.36 -29.95 0.16
C GLU A 295 36.41 -31.09 -0.30
N PRO A 296 35.30 -30.80 -1.00
CA PRO A 296 34.40 -31.80 -1.58
C PRO A 296 35.03 -32.60 -2.74
N GLU A 297 34.58 -33.84 -2.91
CA GLU A 297 34.93 -34.70 -4.04
C GLU A 297 33.83 -34.66 -5.10
N ILE A 298 34.22 -34.38 -6.35
CA ILE A 298 33.34 -34.45 -7.53
C ILE A 298 32.97 -35.91 -7.81
N ARG A 299 31.67 -36.19 -8.06
CA ARG A 299 31.16 -37.54 -8.36
C ARG A 299 30.05 -37.47 -9.39
N GLU A 300 30.17 -38.27 -10.46
CA GLU A 300 29.09 -38.49 -11.43
C GLU A 300 27.83 -39.00 -10.70
N THR A 301 26.66 -38.42 -11.01
CA THR A 301 25.40 -38.75 -10.35
C THR A 301 24.24 -38.76 -11.36
N GLU A 302 23.39 -39.79 -11.28
CA GLU A 302 22.32 -40.02 -12.27
C GLU A 302 20.99 -39.35 -11.87
N HIS A 303 20.23 -38.89 -12.88
CA HIS A 303 18.92 -38.25 -12.69
C HIS A 303 17.88 -38.73 -13.68
N PHE A 304 16.63 -38.87 -13.21
CA PHE A 304 15.48 -39.06 -14.09
C PHE A 304 14.99 -37.70 -14.62
N PHE A 305 14.56 -37.67 -15.88
CA PHE A 305 14.02 -36.49 -16.54
C PHE A 305 12.60 -36.75 -17.06
N ILE A 306 11.67 -35.81 -16.85
CA ILE A 306 10.39 -35.80 -17.58
C ILE A 306 10.63 -35.21 -18.97
N ARG A 307 10.24 -35.98 -19.99
CA ARG A 307 10.37 -35.61 -21.40
C ARG A 307 9.27 -34.64 -21.85
N LEU A 308 9.30 -33.40 -21.37
CA LEU A 308 8.32 -32.37 -21.71
C LEU A 308 8.24 -32.10 -23.22
N SER A 309 9.35 -32.25 -23.95
CA SER A 309 9.41 -32.16 -25.42
C SER A 309 8.44 -33.10 -26.14
N ALA A 310 8.01 -34.20 -25.52
CA ALA A 310 7.07 -35.16 -26.11
C ALA A 310 5.59 -34.75 -26.00
N PHE A 311 5.27 -33.63 -25.31
CA PHE A 311 3.90 -33.20 -25.04
C PHE A 311 3.49 -31.91 -25.77
N GLU A 312 4.41 -31.25 -26.50
CA GLU A 312 4.20 -29.93 -27.12
C GLU A 312 2.91 -29.84 -27.94
N ASP A 313 2.72 -30.73 -28.92
CA ASP A 313 1.51 -30.74 -29.77
C ASP A 313 0.22 -30.94 -28.97
N ARG A 314 0.23 -31.86 -27.99
CA ARG A 314 -0.93 -32.18 -27.14
C ARG A 314 -1.30 -31.01 -26.22
N LEU A 315 -0.29 -30.32 -25.68
CA LEU A 315 -0.47 -29.11 -24.87
C LEU A 315 -1.03 -27.96 -25.72
N LEU A 316 -0.51 -27.76 -26.94
CA LEU A 316 -0.99 -26.73 -27.86
C LEU A 316 -2.43 -26.99 -28.32
N GLU A 317 -2.79 -28.23 -28.63
CA GLU A 317 -4.17 -28.63 -28.92
C GLU A 317 -5.07 -28.34 -27.70
N TRP A 318 -4.72 -28.87 -26.53
CA TRP A 318 -5.49 -28.70 -25.29
C TRP A 318 -5.72 -27.23 -24.92
N VAL A 319 -4.67 -26.41 -24.88
CA VAL A 319 -4.79 -25.00 -24.48
C VAL A 319 -5.48 -24.14 -25.55
N SER A 320 -5.42 -24.54 -26.84
CA SER A 320 -6.13 -23.82 -27.89
C SER A 320 -7.66 -23.83 -27.67
N GLN A 321 -8.20 -24.93 -27.15
CA GLN A 321 -9.64 -25.13 -26.89
C GLN A 321 -10.13 -24.39 -25.63
N LYS A 322 -9.24 -23.80 -24.82
CA LYS A 322 -9.57 -23.11 -23.57
C LYS A 322 -9.92 -21.64 -23.83
N ASP A 323 -11.08 -21.35 -24.40
CA ASP A 323 -11.47 -19.96 -24.72
C ASP A 323 -11.91 -19.12 -23.51
N HIS A 324 -12.16 -19.75 -22.37
CA HIS A 324 -12.46 -19.07 -21.10
C HIS A 324 -11.22 -18.75 -20.24
N PHE A 325 -10.05 -19.34 -20.52
CA PHE A 325 -8.79 -18.97 -19.85
C PHE A 325 -8.54 -17.46 -19.98
N LYS A 326 -8.00 -16.83 -18.93
CA LYS A 326 -7.56 -15.43 -19.00
C LYS A 326 -6.54 -15.24 -20.15
N PRO A 327 -6.57 -14.11 -20.89
CA PRO A 327 -5.66 -13.88 -22.02
C PRO A 327 -4.17 -13.88 -21.66
N ASN A 328 -3.78 -13.42 -20.46
CA ASN A 328 -2.39 -13.51 -19.99
C ASN A 328 -1.95 -14.99 -19.88
N VAL A 329 -2.76 -15.84 -19.23
CA VAL A 329 -2.52 -17.29 -19.11
C VAL A 329 -2.45 -17.95 -20.48
N LYS A 330 -3.50 -17.86 -21.30
CA LYS A 330 -3.58 -18.55 -22.61
C LYS A 330 -2.43 -18.16 -23.55
N ASN A 331 -2.12 -16.87 -23.65
CA ASN A 331 -1.05 -16.40 -24.52
C ASN A 331 0.34 -16.75 -23.98
N PHE A 332 0.55 -16.70 -22.66
CA PHE A 332 1.79 -17.14 -22.03
C PHE A 332 2.04 -18.63 -22.31
N THR A 333 1.07 -19.52 -22.04
CA THR A 333 1.22 -20.96 -22.26
C THR A 333 1.50 -21.28 -23.74
N ILE A 334 0.76 -20.68 -24.68
CA ILE A 334 0.97 -20.90 -26.12
C ILE A 334 2.36 -20.40 -26.55
N GLY A 335 2.81 -19.26 -26.04
CA GLY A 335 4.16 -18.74 -26.31
C GLY A 335 5.27 -19.61 -25.72
N PHE A 336 5.09 -20.08 -24.48
CA PHE A 336 6.05 -20.92 -23.77
C PHE A 336 6.24 -22.28 -24.44
N VAL A 337 5.15 -22.96 -24.82
CA VAL A 337 5.22 -24.26 -25.52
C VAL A 337 5.79 -24.10 -26.94
N LYS A 338 5.42 -23.04 -27.67
CA LYS A 338 6.01 -22.73 -28.99
C LYS A 338 7.48 -22.29 -28.94
N GLY A 339 8.02 -22.00 -27.75
CA GLY A 339 9.45 -21.73 -27.54
C GLY A 339 10.32 -22.99 -27.53
N GLY A 340 9.73 -24.19 -27.49
CA GLY A 340 10.42 -25.47 -27.33
C GLY A 340 10.60 -25.83 -25.85
N LEU A 341 9.99 -26.94 -25.43
CA LEU A 341 10.02 -27.45 -24.08
C LEU A 341 11.28 -28.28 -23.86
N LYS A 342 12.21 -27.76 -23.03
CA LYS A 342 13.32 -28.56 -22.52
C LYS A 342 12.82 -29.60 -21.51
N ASP A 343 13.29 -30.82 -21.65
CA ASP A 343 13.11 -31.89 -20.67
C ASP A 343 13.72 -31.50 -19.32
N ARG A 344 13.14 -31.93 -18.19
CA ARG A 344 13.54 -31.45 -16.84
C ARG A 344 13.81 -32.58 -15.86
N ALA A 345 14.88 -32.45 -15.06
CA ALA A 345 15.25 -33.38 -14.01
C ALA A 345 14.21 -33.40 -12.88
N ILE A 346 13.62 -34.58 -12.63
CA ILE A 346 12.57 -34.82 -11.63
C ILE A 346 13.09 -35.45 -10.33
N THR A 347 14.39 -35.69 -10.21
CA THR A 347 15.03 -36.12 -8.95
C THR A 347 16.09 -35.12 -8.47
N ARG A 348 16.41 -35.15 -7.18
CA ARG A 348 17.53 -34.42 -6.56
C ARG A 348 18.18 -35.24 -5.45
N ASP A 349 19.45 -34.96 -5.23
CA ASP A 349 20.28 -35.56 -4.19
C ASP A 349 20.04 -34.76 -2.90
N LEU A 350 19.10 -35.25 -2.10
CA LEU A 350 18.60 -34.61 -0.88
C LEU A 350 18.27 -35.71 0.13
N ASP A 351 18.62 -35.53 1.41
CA ASP A 351 18.07 -36.43 2.44
C ASP A 351 16.53 -36.23 2.59
N TRP A 352 16.04 -34.99 2.37
CA TRP A 352 14.66 -34.55 2.61
C TRP A 352 13.79 -34.49 1.34
N GLY A 353 12.65 -35.19 1.36
CA GLY A 353 11.67 -35.25 0.28
C GLY A 353 11.02 -36.63 0.17
N ILE A 354 10.33 -36.89 -0.94
CA ILE A 354 9.75 -38.21 -1.25
C ILE A 354 10.84 -39.12 -1.85
N PRO A 355 11.05 -40.37 -1.37
CA PRO A 355 11.97 -41.32 -1.98
C PRO A 355 11.66 -41.60 -3.46
N VAL A 356 12.69 -41.93 -4.25
CA VAL A 356 12.51 -42.41 -5.62
C VAL A 356 12.18 -43.91 -5.58
N PRO A 357 11.04 -44.38 -6.12
CA PRO A 357 10.63 -45.79 -6.05
C PRO A 357 11.30 -46.64 -7.15
N VAL A 358 12.64 -46.58 -7.23
CA VAL A 358 13.46 -47.33 -8.19
C VAL A 358 14.69 -47.87 -7.47
N GLU A 359 14.94 -49.17 -7.61
CA GLU A 359 16.10 -49.88 -7.04
C GLU A 359 17.42 -49.24 -7.53
N GLY A 360 18.31 -48.88 -6.59
CA GLY A 360 19.58 -48.20 -6.86
C GLY A 360 19.53 -46.67 -6.81
N TYR A 361 18.41 -46.05 -6.42
CA TYR A 361 18.24 -44.60 -6.26
C TYR A 361 17.68 -44.20 -4.88
N GLU A 362 17.90 -45.02 -3.85
CA GLU A 362 17.37 -44.85 -2.49
C GLU A 362 17.92 -43.61 -1.77
N ASP A 363 19.06 -43.07 -2.24
CA ASP A 363 19.71 -41.84 -1.79
C ASP A 363 19.04 -40.56 -2.35
N LYS A 364 18.28 -40.66 -3.43
CA LYS A 364 17.65 -39.52 -4.11
C LYS A 364 16.20 -39.31 -3.69
N ARG A 365 15.70 -38.10 -3.96
CA ARG A 365 14.30 -37.71 -3.75
C ARG A 365 13.69 -37.19 -5.04
N ILE A 366 12.37 -37.31 -5.13
CA ILE A 366 11.58 -36.62 -6.14
C ILE A 366 11.71 -35.09 -5.91
N TYR A 367 11.91 -34.35 -6.99
CA TYR A 367 12.07 -32.90 -6.95
C TYR A 367 10.74 -32.22 -6.63
N VAL A 368 10.74 -31.30 -5.65
CA VAL A 368 9.51 -30.67 -5.11
C VAL A 368 8.58 -30.11 -6.19
N TRP A 369 9.12 -29.43 -7.22
CA TRP A 369 8.33 -28.89 -8.34
C TRP A 369 7.68 -29.94 -9.27
N PHE A 370 7.97 -31.22 -9.08
CA PHE A 370 7.29 -32.33 -9.72
C PHE A 370 6.22 -32.94 -8.81
N GLU A 371 6.47 -33.09 -7.50
CA GLU A 371 5.49 -33.70 -6.57
C GLU A 371 4.45 -32.72 -6.01
N ALA A 372 4.76 -31.44 -5.84
CA ALA A 372 3.85 -30.48 -5.21
C ALA A 372 2.52 -30.34 -5.97
N VAL A 373 2.55 -30.46 -7.31
CA VAL A 373 1.34 -30.47 -8.15
C VAL A 373 0.54 -31.78 -8.07
N ILE A 374 1.16 -32.89 -7.64
CA ILE A 374 0.46 -34.13 -7.26
C ILE A 374 -0.27 -33.93 -5.92
N GLY A 375 0.16 -32.96 -5.11
CA GLY A 375 -0.45 -32.56 -3.84
C GLY A 375 -1.98 -32.37 -3.90
N TYR A 376 -2.49 -31.83 -5.01
CA TYR A 376 -3.95 -31.66 -5.22
C TYR A 376 -4.69 -33.01 -5.31
N LEU A 377 -4.10 -34.01 -5.98
CA LEU A 377 -4.68 -35.34 -6.13
C LEU A 377 -4.63 -36.11 -4.80
N SER A 378 -3.50 -36.06 -4.08
CA SER A 378 -3.41 -36.66 -2.74
C SER A 378 -4.36 -35.99 -1.74
N ALA A 379 -4.50 -34.66 -1.78
CA ALA A 379 -5.45 -33.95 -0.93
C ALA A 379 -6.90 -34.35 -1.22
N THR A 380 -7.28 -34.54 -2.50
CA THR A 380 -8.64 -34.99 -2.84
C THR A 380 -8.88 -36.45 -2.41
N LYS A 381 -7.88 -37.33 -2.54
CA LYS A 381 -7.93 -38.72 -2.02
C LYS A 381 -8.08 -38.77 -0.51
N GLU A 382 -7.32 -37.94 0.20
CA GLU A 382 -7.37 -37.85 1.66
C GLU A 382 -8.73 -37.28 2.13
N TRP A 383 -9.24 -36.26 1.44
CA TRP A 383 -10.59 -35.71 1.69
C TRP A 383 -11.67 -36.79 1.49
N ALA A 384 -11.62 -37.53 0.39
CA ALA A 384 -12.55 -38.62 0.10
C ALA A 384 -12.55 -39.67 1.22
N GLN A 385 -11.35 -40.16 1.60
CA GLN A 385 -11.17 -41.09 2.70
C GLN A 385 -11.70 -40.54 4.05
N ARG A 386 -11.42 -39.27 4.37
CA ARG A 386 -11.92 -38.60 5.58
C ARG A 386 -13.43 -38.36 5.57
N SER A 387 -14.04 -38.18 4.39
CA SER A 387 -15.49 -37.98 4.22
C SER A 387 -16.32 -39.25 4.41
N GLY A 388 -15.67 -40.42 4.46
CA GLY A 388 -16.31 -41.73 4.62
C GLY A 388 -16.52 -42.51 3.31
N ASP A 389 -16.13 -41.94 2.16
CA ASP A 389 -16.18 -42.59 0.85
C ASP A 389 -14.80 -42.50 0.17
N PRO A 390 -13.92 -43.51 0.34
CA PRO A 390 -12.55 -43.48 -0.19
C PRO A 390 -12.43 -43.49 -1.72
N ASP A 391 -13.47 -43.81 -2.47
CA ASP A 391 -13.44 -43.81 -3.94
C ASP A 391 -13.92 -42.47 -4.53
N LYS A 392 -14.58 -41.63 -3.74
CA LYS A 392 -15.21 -40.37 -4.18
C LYS A 392 -14.30 -39.37 -4.89
N TRP A 393 -12.99 -39.42 -4.69
CA TRP A 393 -12.03 -38.58 -5.43
C TRP A 393 -12.08 -38.84 -6.95
N GLN A 394 -12.50 -40.03 -7.39
CA GLN A 394 -12.68 -40.38 -8.79
C GLN A 394 -13.73 -39.48 -9.48
N ASP A 395 -14.71 -38.97 -8.73
CA ASP A 395 -15.77 -38.10 -9.27
C ASP A 395 -15.19 -36.74 -9.72
N PHE A 396 -14.17 -36.26 -9.02
CA PHE A 396 -13.48 -35.01 -9.33
C PHE A 396 -12.36 -35.19 -10.36
N TRP A 397 -11.69 -36.34 -10.35
CA TRP A 397 -10.47 -36.57 -11.13
C TRP A 397 -10.63 -37.49 -12.34
N GLN A 398 -11.73 -38.24 -12.49
CA GLN A 398 -11.93 -39.19 -13.60
C GLN A 398 -13.29 -39.07 -14.31
N LYS A 399 -14.30 -38.48 -13.66
CA LYS A 399 -15.62 -38.18 -14.27
C LYS A 399 -15.66 -36.73 -14.78
N ASP A 400 -16.75 -36.33 -15.44
CA ASP A 400 -16.91 -34.95 -15.95
C ASP A 400 -16.97 -33.95 -14.78
N CYS A 401 -15.85 -33.25 -14.55
CA CYS A 401 -15.65 -32.32 -13.46
C CYS A 401 -14.80 -31.13 -13.91
N ARG A 402 -15.08 -29.95 -13.35
CA ARG A 402 -14.35 -28.71 -13.64
C ARG A 402 -13.30 -28.42 -12.56
N ALA A 403 -12.07 -28.88 -12.77
CA ALA A 403 -10.93 -28.55 -11.90
C ALA A 403 -10.41 -27.12 -12.14
N TYR A 404 -10.52 -26.24 -11.15
CA TYR A 404 -10.02 -24.85 -11.17
C TYR A 404 -8.76 -24.71 -10.32
N TYR A 405 -7.71 -24.07 -10.85
CA TYR A 405 -6.45 -23.85 -10.12
C TYR A 405 -6.18 -22.35 -9.94
N PHE A 406 -6.48 -21.82 -8.76
CA PHE A 406 -6.26 -20.42 -8.38
C PHE A 406 -4.82 -20.18 -7.90
N MET A 407 -4.14 -19.15 -8.42
CA MET A 407 -2.71 -18.91 -8.14
C MET A 407 -2.25 -17.49 -8.49
N GLY A 408 -1.01 -17.13 -8.10
CA GLY A 408 -0.27 -16.02 -8.70
C GLY A 408 0.38 -16.40 -10.04
N LYS A 409 0.62 -15.40 -10.90
CA LYS A 409 1.18 -15.53 -12.27
C LYS A 409 2.41 -16.43 -12.42
N ASP A 410 3.29 -16.45 -11.43
CA ASP A 410 4.54 -17.24 -11.47
C ASP A 410 4.30 -18.75 -11.55
N ASN A 411 3.11 -19.21 -11.13
CA ASN A 411 2.72 -20.62 -11.16
C ASN A 411 2.10 -21.10 -12.48
N ILE A 412 1.88 -20.20 -13.46
CA ILE A 412 1.31 -20.53 -14.78
C ILE A 412 2.08 -21.66 -15.49
N PRO A 413 3.43 -21.68 -15.59
CA PRO A 413 4.15 -22.75 -16.28
C PRO A 413 3.91 -24.13 -15.63
N PHE A 414 3.85 -24.16 -14.30
CA PHE A 414 3.66 -25.40 -13.57
C PHE A 414 2.27 -26.00 -13.81
N HIS A 415 1.24 -25.17 -13.89
CA HIS A 415 -0.15 -25.62 -13.99
C HIS A 415 -0.72 -25.67 -15.42
N THR A 416 -0.04 -25.07 -16.40
CA THR A 416 -0.45 -25.09 -17.81
C THR A 416 0.51 -25.86 -18.73
N VAL A 417 1.69 -26.26 -18.25
CA VAL A 417 2.65 -27.06 -19.01
C VAL A 417 3.06 -28.32 -18.25
N ILE A 418 3.66 -28.19 -17.06
CA ILE A 418 4.26 -29.33 -16.35
C ILE A 418 3.18 -30.29 -15.84
N TRP A 419 2.22 -29.80 -15.06
CA TRP A 419 1.15 -30.62 -14.49
C TRP A 419 0.23 -31.24 -15.56
N PRO A 420 -0.23 -30.51 -16.60
CA PRO A 420 -0.92 -31.14 -17.72
C PRO A 420 -0.07 -32.19 -18.45
N SER A 421 1.25 -32.00 -18.60
CA SER A 421 2.12 -33.04 -19.20
C SER A 421 2.15 -34.31 -18.35
N MET A 422 2.25 -34.17 -17.02
CA MET A 422 2.24 -35.31 -16.10
C MET A 422 0.91 -36.08 -16.15
N LEU A 423 -0.22 -35.38 -16.13
CA LEU A 423 -1.55 -35.97 -16.28
C LEU A 423 -1.72 -36.64 -17.67
N MET A 424 -1.23 -35.98 -18.74
CA MET A 424 -1.20 -36.52 -20.09
C MET A 424 -0.27 -37.75 -20.25
N ALA A 425 0.70 -37.92 -19.36
CA ALA A 425 1.62 -39.06 -19.31
C ALA A 425 1.07 -40.24 -18.49
N TYR A 426 0.40 -39.93 -17.36
CA TYR A 426 -0.23 -40.92 -16.49
C TYR A 426 -1.49 -41.54 -17.13
N GLY A 427 -2.29 -40.73 -17.82
CA GLY A 427 -3.57 -41.14 -18.39
C GLY A 427 -4.72 -41.08 -17.38
N ASP A 428 -5.94 -41.36 -17.85
CA ASP A 428 -7.15 -41.60 -17.06
C ASP A 428 -7.45 -40.59 -15.92
N LEU A 429 -6.98 -39.34 -16.05
CA LEU A 429 -7.19 -38.24 -15.11
C LEU A 429 -7.55 -36.94 -15.85
N ASN A 430 -8.41 -36.14 -15.23
CA ASN A 430 -8.87 -34.84 -15.72
C ASN A 430 -7.73 -33.82 -15.83
N LEU A 431 -7.60 -33.19 -17.00
CA LEU A 431 -6.76 -32.01 -17.20
C LEU A 431 -7.45 -30.75 -16.64
N PRO A 432 -6.70 -29.72 -16.21
CA PRO A 432 -7.30 -28.49 -15.67
C PRO A 432 -8.43 -27.93 -16.53
N TYR A 433 -9.57 -27.62 -15.91
CA TYR A 433 -10.67 -26.94 -16.60
C TYR A 433 -10.30 -25.49 -16.83
N ASP A 434 -9.87 -24.78 -15.78
CA ASP A 434 -9.38 -23.40 -15.81
C ASP A 434 -8.20 -23.21 -14.84
N VAL A 435 -7.37 -22.18 -15.11
CA VAL A 435 -6.23 -21.78 -14.27
C VAL A 435 -6.29 -20.26 -14.03
N PRO A 436 -7.16 -19.78 -13.12
CA PRO A 436 -7.29 -18.35 -12.83
C PRO A 436 -6.07 -17.79 -12.09
N ALA A 437 -5.05 -17.38 -12.86
CA ALA A 437 -3.88 -16.71 -12.34
C ALA A 437 -4.12 -15.20 -12.13
N ASN A 438 -3.68 -14.66 -11.00
CA ASN A 438 -3.71 -13.24 -10.68
C ASN A 438 -2.29 -12.62 -10.70
N GLU A 439 -2.26 -11.31 -10.88
CA GLU A 439 -1.08 -10.46 -10.71
C GLU A 439 -0.88 -10.15 -9.20
N TYR A 440 0.02 -9.25 -8.80
CA TYR A 440 0.38 -9.03 -7.39
C TYR A 440 -0.51 -8.00 -6.65
N VAL A 441 -0.51 -8.09 -5.32
CA VAL A 441 -1.00 -7.04 -4.41
C VAL A 441 0.20 -6.35 -3.76
N ASN A 442 0.24 -5.03 -3.86
CA ASN A 442 1.20 -4.13 -3.22
C ASN A 442 0.58 -3.53 -1.94
N LEU A 443 1.41 -2.90 -1.11
CA LEU A 443 1.05 -2.19 0.12
C LEU A 443 1.69 -0.80 0.10
N GLU A 444 0.85 0.24 0.07
CA GLU A 444 1.23 1.65 -0.08
C GLU A 444 2.18 1.89 -1.26
N ARG A 445 1.88 1.25 -2.39
CA ARG A 445 2.61 1.27 -3.67
C ARG A 445 3.94 0.51 -3.70
N GLU A 446 4.34 -0.10 -2.58
CA GLU A 446 5.49 -1.00 -2.51
C GLU A 446 5.05 -2.46 -2.57
N GLN A 447 5.90 -3.36 -3.09
CA GLN A 447 5.56 -4.80 -3.04
C GLN A 447 5.53 -5.31 -1.59
N VAL A 448 4.47 -6.07 -1.27
CA VAL A 448 4.29 -6.75 0.02
C VAL A 448 5.52 -7.62 0.30
N SER A 449 6.11 -7.43 1.47
CA SER A 449 7.43 -7.94 1.80
C SER A 449 7.49 -8.41 3.25
N THR A 450 7.21 -9.70 3.47
CA THR A 450 7.07 -10.33 4.81
C THR A 450 8.35 -10.34 5.65
N SER A 451 9.47 -9.92 5.06
CA SER A 451 10.79 -9.67 5.63
C SER A 451 11.05 -8.25 6.13
N ARG A 452 10.40 -7.24 5.53
CA ARG A 452 10.51 -5.82 5.88
C ARG A 452 9.48 -5.44 6.95
N ASP A 453 8.80 -6.45 7.48
CA ASP A 453 7.53 -6.35 8.20
C ASP A 453 6.44 -5.59 7.41
N TRP A 454 6.61 -5.50 6.08
CA TRP A 454 5.78 -4.69 5.19
C TRP A 454 4.70 -5.55 4.54
N ALA A 455 3.80 -6.04 5.38
CA ALA A 455 2.64 -6.81 5.00
C ALA A 455 1.46 -6.47 5.92
N VAL A 456 0.24 -6.59 5.41
CA VAL A 456 -0.93 -6.67 6.29
C VAL A 456 -1.00 -8.11 6.80
N TRP A 457 -0.35 -8.38 7.93
CA TRP A 457 -0.36 -9.72 8.52
C TRP A 457 -1.76 -10.09 9.00
N MET A 458 -2.31 -11.19 8.50
CA MET A 458 -3.68 -11.59 8.84
C MET A 458 -3.89 -11.80 10.36
N PRO A 459 -2.99 -12.45 11.13
CA PRO A 459 -3.15 -12.55 12.58
C PRO A 459 -3.19 -11.19 13.31
N ASP A 460 -2.31 -10.24 12.96
CA ASP A 460 -2.28 -8.90 13.57
C ASP A 460 -3.48 -8.03 13.17
N TYR A 461 -3.99 -8.23 11.95
CA TYR A 461 -5.19 -7.58 11.44
C TYR A 461 -6.44 -8.09 12.19
N LEU A 462 -6.56 -9.41 12.33
CA LEU A 462 -7.71 -10.11 12.93
C LEU A 462 -7.80 -9.93 14.46
N ASP A 463 -6.76 -9.38 15.09
CA ASP A 463 -6.77 -8.91 16.48
C ASP A 463 -7.38 -7.48 16.62
N ARG A 464 -7.70 -6.80 15.51
CA ARG A 464 -8.03 -5.36 15.47
C ARG A 464 -9.25 -4.98 14.62
N TYR A 465 -9.56 -5.75 13.58
CA TYR A 465 -10.54 -5.40 12.56
C TYR A 465 -11.39 -6.61 12.12
N ASP A 466 -12.62 -6.35 11.67
CA ASP A 466 -13.59 -7.39 11.25
C ASP A 466 -13.11 -8.14 9.98
N VAL A 467 -13.18 -9.48 10.00
CA VAL A 467 -12.79 -10.42 8.91
C VAL A 467 -13.31 -9.98 7.55
N ASP A 468 -14.60 -9.66 7.46
CA ASP A 468 -15.26 -9.33 6.21
C ASP A 468 -14.76 -8.02 5.59
N SER A 469 -14.19 -7.10 6.37
CA SER A 469 -13.69 -5.82 5.84
C SER A 469 -12.36 -5.97 5.08
N ILE A 470 -11.48 -6.91 5.44
CA ILE A 470 -10.31 -7.25 4.62
C ILE A 470 -10.71 -8.09 3.40
N ARG A 471 -11.66 -9.02 3.56
CA ARG A 471 -12.18 -9.82 2.44
C ARG A 471 -12.83 -8.92 1.37
N TYR A 472 -13.63 -7.94 1.78
CA TYR A 472 -14.18 -6.90 0.90
C TYR A 472 -13.08 -6.06 0.24
N MET A 473 -12.10 -5.58 1.02
CA MET A 473 -11.00 -4.76 0.50
C MET A 473 -10.21 -5.48 -0.58
N LEU A 474 -9.71 -6.70 -0.31
CA LEU A 474 -8.95 -7.51 -1.26
C LEU A 474 -9.78 -7.87 -2.51
N ALA A 475 -11.06 -8.19 -2.34
CA ALA A 475 -11.96 -8.42 -3.47
C ALA A 475 -12.23 -7.15 -4.31
N SER A 476 -12.22 -5.96 -3.70
CA SER A 476 -12.44 -4.69 -4.39
C SER A 476 -11.23 -4.23 -5.22
N ILE A 477 -10.01 -4.57 -4.79
CA ILE A 477 -8.76 -4.23 -5.49
C ILE A 477 -8.23 -5.36 -6.39
N MET A 478 -8.77 -6.59 -6.25
CA MET A 478 -8.29 -7.87 -6.81
C MET A 478 -7.47 -7.73 -8.12
N PRO A 479 -6.19 -8.16 -8.14
CA PRO A 479 -5.27 -7.97 -9.27
C PRO A 479 -5.53 -8.98 -10.41
N GLU A 480 -6.70 -8.89 -11.03
CA GLU A 480 -7.17 -9.84 -12.04
C GLU A 480 -6.48 -9.66 -13.40
N THR A 481 -5.95 -8.46 -13.66
CA THR A 481 -5.57 -7.92 -14.99
C THR A 481 -4.25 -7.14 -14.99
N SER A 482 -3.85 -6.64 -13.83
CA SER A 482 -2.65 -5.85 -13.55
C SER A 482 -2.37 -5.98 -12.05
N ASP A 483 -1.15 -5.66 -11.60
CA ASP A 483 -0.88 -5.52 -10.17
C ASP A 483 -1.83 -4.46 -9.55
N SER A 484 -2.10 -4.59 -8.24
CA SER A 484 -3.03 -3.76 -7.47
C SER A 484 -2.38 -3.24 -6.19
N ASP A 485 -2.96 -2.23 -5.54
CA ASP A 485 -2.39 -1.60 -4.34
C ASP A 485 -3.38 -1.59 -3.17
N PHE A 486 -2.95 -2.10 -2.02
CA PHE A 486 -3.62 -1.91 -0.73
C PHE A 486 -3.09 -0.65 -0.06
N ASN A 487 -3.98 0.23 0.36
CA ASN A 487 -3.65 1.45 1.09
C ASN A 487 -4.56 1.55 2.33
N TRP A 488 -4.00 1.90 3.49
CA TRP A 488 -4.73 1.95 4.76
C TRP A 488 -5.79 3.05 4.80
N ALA A 489 -5.54 4.20 4.16
CA ALA A 489 -6.55 5.25 4.02
C ALA A 489 -7.68 4.82 3.09
N GLU A 490 -7.39 4.08 2.00
CA GLU A 490 -8.40 3.52 1.10
C GLU A 490 -9.18 2.36 1.76
N PHE A 491 -8.54 1.53 2.59
CA PHE A 491 -9.23 0.55 3.43
C PHE A 491 -10.19 1.21 4.42
N VAL A 492 -9.73 2.23 5.16
CA VAL A 492 -10.58 3.02 6.08
C VAL A 492 -11.71 3.71 5.32
N ARG A 493 -11.43 4.31 4.16
CA ARG A 493 -12.44 4.94 3.29
C ARG A 493 -13.48 3.93 2.81
N ARG A 494 -13.07 2.77 2.28
CA ARG A 494 -13.98 1.71 1.82
C ARG A 494 -14.84 1.16 2.94
N ASN A 495 -14.25 0.90 4.12
CA ASN A 495 -15.01 0.48 5.28
C ASN A 495 -16.04 1.54 5.69
N ASN A 496 -15.65 2.82 5.75
CA ASN A 496 -16.52 3.85 6.30
C ASN A 496 -17.58 4.36 5.30
N ASP A 497 -17.23 4.52 4.03
CA ASP A 497 -18.13 5.04 2.99
C ASP A 497 -19.00 3.93 2.37
N GLU A 498 -18.40 2.78 2.04
CA GLU A 498 -19.04 1.73 1.25
C GLU A 498 -19.72 0.70 2.16
N LEU A 499 -19.01 0.17 3.17
CA LEU A 499 -19.59 -0.77 4.12
C LEU A 499 -20.50 -0.07 5.14
N VAL A 500 -19.99 0.86 5.96
CA VAL A 500 -20.78 1.53 7.00
C VAL A 500 -21.82 2.47 6.40
N ALA A 501 -21.43 3.51 5.65
CA ALA A 501 -22.34 4.59 5.26
C ALA A 501 -23.29 4.25 4.09
N THR A 502 -22.94 3.30 3.23
CA THR A 502 -23.80 2.88 2.10
C THR A 502 -24.60 1.61 2.42
N PHE A 503 -23.96 0.49 2.77
CA PHE A 503 -24.66 -0.80 2.96
C PHE A 503 -25.21 -1.01 4.39
N GLY A 504 -24.38 -0.85 5.41
CA GLY A 504 -24.78 -1.01 6.82
C GLY A 504 -25.82 0.01 7.25
N ASN A 505 -25.67 1.26 6.82
CA ASN A 505 -26.64 2.33 7.02
C ASN A 505 -27.98 2.06 6.30
N LEU A 506 -27.97 1.53 5.07
CA LEU A 506 -29.19 1.08 4.36
C LEU A 506 -29.96 0.06 5.20
N VAL A 507 -29.28 -1.02 5.62
CA VAL A 507 -29.89 -2.08 6.45
C VAL A 507 -30.40 -1.51 7.77
N HIS A 508 -29.57 -0.74 8.47
CA HIS A 508 -29.90 -0.21 9.79
C HIS A 508 -31.06 0.81 9.72
N ARG A 509 -31.11 1.70 8.70
CA ARG A 509 -32.23 2.63 8.45
C ARG A 509 -33.54 1.85 8.25
N VAL A 510 -33.55 0.89 7.33
CA VAL A 510 -34.76 0.13 6.97
C VAL A 510 -35.27 -0.69 8.15
N LEU A 511 -34.42 -1.50 8.79
CA LEU A 511 -34.84 -2.36 9.90
C LEU A 511 -35.23 -1.54 11.14
N THR A 512 -34.57 -0.42 11.43
CA THR A 512 -34.98 0.50 12.52
C THR A 512 -36.33 1.16 12.24
N MET A 513 -36.65 1.42 10.98
CA MET A 513 -37.95 1.99 10.60
C MET A 513 -39.07 0.95 10.63
N ALA A 514 -38.80 -0.31 10.27
CA ALA A 514 -39.72 -1.42 10.53
C ALA A 514 -39.95 -1.62 12.04
N GLU A 515 -38.87 -1.68 12.83
CA GLU A 515 -38.92 -1.85 14.30
C GLU A 515 -39.82 -0.81 14.98
N ARG A 516 -39.68 0.47 14.60
CA ARG A 516 -40.34 1.60 15.26
C ARG A 516 -41.79 1.85 14.84
N ASN A 517 -42.21 1.41 13.65
CA ASN A 517 -43.50 1.80 13.07
C ASN A 517 -44.41 0.61 12.69
N PHE A 518 -43.86 -0.61 12.65
CA PHE A 518 -44.54 -1.83 12.21
C PHE A 518 -44.33 -2.98 13.22
N ASP A 519 -44.33 -2.64 14.52
CA ASP A 519 -44.41 -3.57 15.66
C ASP A 519 -43.35 -4.70 15.68
N ARG A 520 -42.16 -4.45 15.13
CA ARG A 520 -41.10 -5.44 14.87
C ARG A 520 -41.52 -6.58 13.95
N THR A 521 -42.26 -6.27 12.89
CA THR A 521 -42.61 -7.24 11.83
C THR A 521 -42.24 -6.73 10.44
N THR A 522 -42.10 -7.64 9.47
CA THR A 522 -42.10 -7.30 8.04
C THR A 522 -43.39 -6.54 7.71
N PRO A 523 -43.32 -5.30 7.19
CA PRO A 523 -44.50 -4.55 6.79
C PRO A 523 -45.26 -5.27 5.66
N ASP A 524 -46.58 -5.13 5.63
CA ASP A 524 -47.38 -5.56 4.49
C ASP A 524 -47.27 -4.50 3.37
N PRO A 525 -46.78 -4.83 2.16
CA PRO A 525 -46.73 -3.86 1.07
C PRO A 525 -48.11 -3.48 0.53
N VAL A 526 -49.14 -4.30 0.79
CA VAL A 526 -50.51 -4.25 0.22
C VAL A 526 -50.55 -4.42 -1.31
N ASP A 527 -49.86 -3.57 -2.05
CA ASP A 527 -49.70 -3.58 -3.50
C ASP A 527 -48.34 -2.95 -3.87
N LEU A 528 -47.72 -3.41 -4.97
CA LEU A 528 -46.46 -2.82 -5.46
C LEU A 528 -46.72 -1.78 -6.55
N ASP A 529 -46.12 -0.60 -6.42
CA ASP A 529 -46.07 0.43 -7.47
C ASP A 529 -44.94 0.19 -8.47
N GLU A 530 -44.88 0.98 -9.55
CA GLU A 530 -43.91 0.75 -10.63
C GLU A 530 -42.46 1.00 -10.17
N GLU A 531 -42.17 2.04 -9.37
CA GLU A 531 -40.82 2.24 -8.80
C GLU A 531 -40.39 1.03 -7.94
N SER A 532 -41.33 0.45 -7.19
CA SER A 532 -41.11 -0.75 -6.36
C SER A 532 -40.74 -1.97 -7.23
N LYS A 533 -41.43 -2.15 -8.37
CA LYS A 533 -41.18 -3.22 -9.34
C LYS A 533 -39.85 -3.01 -10.06
N GLU A 534 -39.60 -1.79 -10.55
CA GLU A 534 -38.36 -1.41 -11.23
C GLU A 534 -37.13 -1.68 -10.36
N LEU A 535 -37.17 -1.36 -9.07
CA LEU A 535 -36.08 -1.67 -8.14
C LEU A 535 -35.90 -3.19 -7.95
N LEU A 536 -36.98 -3.96 -7.80
CA LEU A 536 -36.90 -5.41 -7.65
C LEU A 536 -36.36 -6.10 -8.91
N GLU A 537 -36.62 -5.55 -10.09
CA GLU A 537 -35.99 -5.98 -11.34
C GLU A 537 -34.54 -5.52 -11.46
N GLU A 538 -34.19 -4.29 -11.05
CA GLU A 538 -32.80 -3.80 -11.04
C GLU A 538 -31.93 -4.65 -10.11
N ALA A 539 -32.45 -5.04 -8.95
CA ALA A 539 -31.81 -6.00 -8.05
C ALA A 539 -31.65 -7.39 -8.69
N GLY A 540 -32.66 -7.87 -9.43
CA GLY A 540 -32.59 -9.15 -10.16
C GLY A 540 -31.51 -9.14 -11.24
N ARG A 541 -31.50 -8.13 -12.11
CA ARG A 541 -30.47 -7.92 -13.14
C ARG A 541 -29.07 -7.77 -12.53
N GLY A 542 -28.96 -7.11 -11.38
CA GLY A 542 -27.73 -7.03 -10.60
C GLY A 542 -27.25 -8.39 -10.10
N PHE A 543 -28.15 -9.20 -9.55
CA PHE A 543 -27.84 -10.56 -9.06
C PHE A 543 -27.36 -11.49 -10.18
N GLU A 544 -28.01 -11.45 -11.35
CA GLU A 544 -27.59 -12.18 -12.55
C GLU A 544 -26.18 -11.75 -13.02
N ALA A 545 -25.88 -10.44 -12.97
CA ALA A 545 -24.54 -9.93 -13.29
C ALA A 545 -23.46 -10.38 -12.29
N VAL A 546 -23.78 -10.47 -10.99
CA VAL A 546 -22.89 -11.05 -9.97
C VAL A 546 -22.57 -12.50 -10.30
N SER A 547 -23.58 -13.32 -10.60
CA SER A 547 -23.40 -14.74 -10.99
C SER A 547 -22.51 -14.86 -12.23
N SER A 548 -22.84 -14.14 -13.29
CA SER A 548 -22.15 -14.22 -14.59
C SER A 548 -20.69 -13.75 -14.55
N GLU A 549 -20.28 -12.94 -13.57
CA GLU A 549 -18.89 -12.52 -13.40
C GLU A 549 -18.14 -13.41 -12.40
N LEU A 550 -18.81 -13.98 -11.38
CA LEU A 550 -18.23 -15.03 -10.51
C LEU A 550 -17.93 -16.31 -11.31
N GLU A 551 -18.82 -16.74 -12.19
CA GLU A 551 -18.64 -17.86 -13.14
C GLU A 551 -17.43 -17.70 -14.06
N ARG A 552 -16.93 -16.46 -14.23
CA ARG A 552 -15.75 -16.10 -15.03
C ARG A 552 -14.53 -15.72 -14.18
N CYS A 553 -14.59 -15.95 -12.87
CA CYS A 553 -13.57 -15.57 -11.89
C CYS A 553 -13.19 -14.07 -11.92
N ARG A 554 -14.17 -13.19 -12.14
CA ARG A 554 -14.05 -11.72 -12.14
C ARG A 554 -14.65 -11.12 -10.87
N PHE A 555 -14.07 -11.50 -9.75
CA PHE A 555 -14.52 -11.19 -8.39
C PHE A 555 -14.75 -9.69 -8.15
N ARG A 556 -13.91 -8.82 -8.73
CA ARG A 556 -13.99 -7.36 -8.60
C ARG A 556 -15.23 -6.79 -9.31
N ASN A 557 -15.51 -7.26 -10.53
CA ASN A 557 -16.72 -6.87 -11.29
C ASN A 557 -18.00 -7.35 -10.60
N ALA A 558 -17.97 -8.58 -10.07
CA ALA A 558 -19.07 -9.14 -9.29
C ALA A 558 -19.35 -8.31 -8.02
N LEU A 559 -18.32 -7.95 -7.25
CA LEU A 559 -18.48 -7.12 -6.05
C LEU A 559 -18.99 -5.70 -6.38
N GLN A 560 -18.48 -5.08 -7.46
CA GLN A 560 -18.98 -3.78 -7.93
C GLN A 560 -20.46 -3.82 -8.34
N SER A 561 -20.91 -4.94 -8.92
CA SER A 561 -22.30 -5.20 -9.31
C SER A 561 -23.21 -5.38 -8.09
N ALA A 562 -22.78 -6.18 -7.10
CA ALA A 562 -23.51 -6.36 -5.84
C ALA A 562 -23.66 -5.02 -5.09
N MET A 563 -22.60 -4.23 -4.97
CA MET A 563 -22.66 -2.88 -4.38
C MET A 563 -23.46 -1.89 -5.25
N GLY A 564 -23.71 -2.20 -6.53
CA GLY A 564 -24.66 -1.49 -7.38
C GLY A 564 -26.08 -1.58 -6.85
N ILE A 565 -26.52 -2.78 -6.48
CA ILE A 565 -27.84 -3.05 -5.89
C ILE A 565 -28.04 -2.21 -4.60
N ALA A 566 -27.01 -2.13 -3.74
CA ALA A 566 -27.04 -1.32 -2.52
C ALA A 566 -27.15 0.18 -2.79
N ARG A 567 -26.47 0.69 -3.82
CA ARG A 567 -26.63 2.09 -4.27
C ARG A 567 -28.05 2.36 -4.78
N SER A 568 -28.65 1.41 -5.49
CA SER A 568 -30.01 1.57 -6.04
C SER A 568 -31.10 1.50 -4.98
N ALA A 569 -30.98 0.62 -3.99
CA ALA A 569 -31.85 0.60 -2.82
C ALA A 569 -31.80 1.92 -2.01
N ASN A 570 -30.61 2.53 -1.86
CA ASN A 570 -30.49 3.85 -1.24
C ASN A 570 -31.20 4.95 -2.07
N ARG A 571 -30.96 5.03 -3.40
CA ARG A 571 -31.66 6.00 -4.28
C ARG A 571 -33.18 5.91 -4.15
N TYR A 572 -33.72 4.68 -4.12
CA TYR A 572 -35.14 4.43 -3.95
C TYR A 572 -35.68 4.92 -2.60
N LEU A 573 -35.00 4.60 -1.49
CA LEU A 573 -35.38 5.09 -0.16
C LEU A 573 -35.34 6.62 -0.06
N ASP A 574 -34.38 7.26 -0.73
CA ASP A 574 -34.25 8.71 -0.71
C ASP A 574 -35.24 9.41 -1.65
N SER A 575 -35.72 8.73 -2.71
CA SER A 575 -36.87 9.14 -3.54
C SER A 575 -38.19 9.07 -2.75
N LYS A 576 -38.55 7.88 -2.25
CA LYS A 576 -39.79 7.64 -1.49
C LYS A 576 -39.82 8.35 -0.13
N ALA A 577 -38.66 8.61 0.46
CA ALA A 577 -38.47 9.26 1.76
C ALA A 577 -39.42 8.72 2.87
N PRO A 578 -39.41 7.41 3.19
CA PRO A 578 -40.42 6.75 4.02
C PRO A 578 -40.55 7.32 5.45
N TRP A 579 -39.54 8.05 5.94
CA TRP A 579 -39.60 8.75 7.24
C TRP A 579 -40.51 9.99 7.24
N ARG A 580 -40.86 10.48 6.05
CA ARG A 580 -41.97 11.41 5.81
C ARG A 580 -43.27 10.63 5.58
N ALA A 581 -43.26 9.68 4.64
CA ALA A 581 -44.44 8.91 4.24
C ALA A 581 -45.16 8.30 5.45
N VAL A 582 -44.44 7.67 6.39
CA VAL A 582 -45.02 7.00 7.58
C VAL A 582 -45.87 7.89 8.51
N ARG A 583 -45.85 9.23 8.31
CA ARG A 583 -46.68 10.20 9.04
C ARG A 583 -47.94 10.64 8.29
N THR A 584 -48.08 10.27 7.02
CA THR A 584 -49.07 10.80 6.06
C THR A 584 -49.74 9.72 5.22
N ASP A 585 -48.98 8.70 4.83
CA ASP A 585 -49.39 7.48 4.13
C ASP A 585 -48.57 6.31 4.71
N LYS A 586 -49.19 5.49 5.55
CA LYS A 586 -48.50 4.37 6.21
C LYS A 586 -48.29 3.20 5.25
N ASP A 587 -49.11 3.07 4.22
CA ASP A 587 -49.11 1.91 3.32
C ASP A 587 -48.04 2.08 2.24
N ASP A 588 -47.83 3.32 1.76
CA ASP A 588 -46.66 3.69 0.96
C ASP A 588 -45.33 3.49 1.72
N ALA A 589 -45.30 3.86 3.00
CA ALA A 589 -44.15 3.59 3.85
C ALA A 589 -43.92 2.07 4.08
N ALA A 590 -45.00 1.28 4.19
CA ALA A 590 -44.94 -0.16 4.34
C ALA A 590 -44.38 -0.82 3.07
N ARG A 591 -44.94 -0.50 1.90
CA ARG A 591 -44.46 -0.90 0.57
C ARG A 591 -42.99 -0.56 0.37
N THR A 592 -42.62 0.68 0.68
CA THR A 592 -41.24 1.18 0.54
C THR A 592 -40.27 0.37 1.39
N LEU A 593 -40.60 0.14 2.67
CA LEU A 593 -39.73 -0.62 3.57
C LEU A 593 -39.68 -2.11 3.21
N TRP A 594 -40.82 -2.75 2.89
CA TRP A 594 -40.87 -4.15 2.46
C TRP A 594 -40.05 -4.38 1.19
N THR A 595 -40.18 -3.50 0.20
CA THR A 595 -39.41 -3.57 -1.06
C THR A 595 -37.91 -3.43 -0.76
N ALA A 596 -37.51 -2.46 0.06
CA ALA A 596 -36.11 -2.28 0.45
C ALA A 596 -35.56 -3.48 1.24
N MET A 597 -36.34 -4.07 2.16
CA MET A 597 -35.97 -5.31 2.87
C MET A 597 -35.78 -6.49 1.92
N THR A 598 -36.64 -6.60 0.90
CA THR A 598 -36.58 -7.68 -0.11
C THR A 598 -35.33 -7.53 -0.99
N VAL A 599 -34.90 -6.31 -1.29
CA VAL A 599 -33.60 -6.04 -1.95
C VAL A 599 -32.41 -6.24 -1.00
N ILE A 600 -32.57 -5.98 0.29
CA ILE A 600 -31.58 -6.35 1.32
C ILE A 600 -31.42 -7.88 1.40
N ASN A 601 -32.48 -8.66 1.20
CA ASN A 601 -32.39 -10.13 1.06
C ASN A 601 -31.58 -10.54 -0.19
N CYS A 602 -31.73 -9.82 -1.31
CA CYS A 602 -30.89 -10.00 -2.50
C CYS A 602 -29.40 -9.73 -2.21
N LEU A 603 -29.11 -8.64 -1.48
CA LEU A 603 -27.75 -8.25 -1.10
C LEU A 603 -27.09 -9.27 -0.16
N LYS A 604 -27.83 -9.80 0.81
CA LYS A 604 -27.41 -10.89 1.71
C LYS A 604 -26.88 -12.09 0.90
N THR A 605 -27.64 -12.57 -0.08
CA THR A 605 -27.20 -13.70 -0.92
C THR A 605 -26.02 -13.29 -1.83
N ALA A 606 -26.10 -12.14 -2.51
CA ALA A 606 -25.08 -11.69 -3.46
C ALA A 606 -23.70 -11.42 -2.84
N LEU A 607 -23.66 -10.99 -1.58
CA LEU A 607 -22.42 -10.65 -0.88
C LEU A 607 -21.83 -11.80 -0.05
N PHE A 608 -22.56 -12.89 0.18
CA PHE A 608 -22.09 -14.03 0.99
C PHE A 608 -20.71 -14.60 0.58
N PRO A 609 -20.37 -14.79 -0.71
CA PRO A 609 -19.05 -15.28 -1.10
C PRO A 609 -17.89 -14.35 -0.66
N PHE A 610 -18.17 -13.06 -0.56
CA PHE A 610 -17.20 -12.03 -0.17
C PHE A 610 -17.18 -11.81 1.35
N MET A 611 -18.36 -11.66 1.96
CA MET A 611 -18.57 -11.27 3.36
C MET A 611 -19.54 -12.26 4.05
N PRO A 612 -19.10 -13.50 4.34
CA PRO A 612 -19.97 -14.54 4.87
C PRO A 612 -20.54 -14.19 6.26
N GLU A 613 -19.73 -13.68 7.19
CA GLU A 613 -20.22 -13.36 8.55
C GLU A 613 -21.31 -12.29 8.53
N THR A 614 -21.11 -11.23 7.75
CA THR A 614 -22.05 -10.11 7.55
C THR A 614 -23.36 -10.62 6.96
N SER A 615 -23.27 -11.56 6.04
CA SER A 615 -24.42 -12.14 5.35
C SER A 615 -25.23 -13.06 6.27
N GLU A 616 -24.59 -13.80 7.17
CA GLU A 616 -25.27 -14.56 8.24
C GLU A 616 -25.87 -13.63 9.31
N LYS A 617 -25.12 -12.63 9.79
CA LYS A 617 -25.63 -11.58 10.71
C LYS A 617 -26.85 -10.85 10.10
N LEU A 618 -26.90 -10.71 8.78
CA LEU A 618 -28.03 -10.14 8.05
C LEU A 618 -29.19 -11.13 7.86
N HIS A 619 -28.91 -12.42 7.64
CA HIS A 619 -29.92 -13.49 7.62
C HIS A 619 -30.71 -13.51 8.94
N GLU A 620 -30.00 -13.52 10.08
CA GLU A 620 -30.62 -13.41 11.41
C GLU A 620 -31.48 -12.15 11.54
N MET A 621 -30.95 -10.97 11.20
CA MET A 621 -31.66 -9.70 11.37
C MET A 621 -32.87 -9.52 10.45
N LEU A 622 -32.96 -10.28 9.36
CA LEU A 622 -34.15 -10.37 8.51
C LEU A 622 -35.24 -11.32 9.08
N GLY A 623 -34.95 -12.02 10.19
CA GLY A 623 -35.87 -12.99 10.80
C GLY A 623 -36.01 -14.28 9.99
N LEU A 624 -35.02 -14.63 9.19
CA LEU A 624 -34.98 -15.86 8.39
C LEU A 624 -34.50 -17.05 9.22
N ASP A 625 -34.88 -18.26 8.81
CA ASP A 625 -34.62 -19.51 9.53
C ASP A 625 -33.54 -20.33 8.79
N GLY A 626 -32.47 -20.70 9.49
CA GLY A 626 -31.36 -21.48 8.93
C GLY A 626 -30.08 -20.65 8.84
N SER A 627 -29.46 -20.63 7.66
CA SER A 627 -28.28 -19.83 7.34
C SER A 627 -28.35 -19.31 5.90
N ALA A 628 -27.61 -18.24 5.60
CA ALA A 628 -27.50 -17.68 4.26
C ALA A 628 -26.88 -18.68 3.26
N GLU A 629 -25.91 -19.49 3.69
CA GLU A 629 -25.34 -20.56 2.84
C GLU A 629 -26.38 -21.63 2.48
N ALA A 630 -27.23 -22.02 3.44
CA ALA A 630 -28.23 -23.08 3.26
C ALA A 630 -29.46 -22.66 2.43
N GLU A 631 -29.71 -21.36 2.27
CA GLU A 631 -30.73 -20.81 1.36
C GLU A 631 -30.30 -20.87 -0.13
N GLY A 632 -29.01 -21.14 -0.38
CA GLY A 632 -28.43 -21.30 -1.71
C GLY A 632 -28.36 -19.99 -2.51
N TRP A 633 -27.99 -20.10 -3.79
CA TRP A 633 -27.80 -18.96 -4.70
C TRP A 633 -29.14 -18.44 -5.25
N SER A 634 -30.04 -18.09 -4.33
CA SER A 634 -31.36 -17.53 -4.64
C SER A 634 -31.72 -16.41 -3.66
N TRP A 635 -32.68 -15.57 -4.05
CA TRP A 635 -33.30 -14.60 -3.15
C TRP A 635 -34.82 -14.70 -3.29
N ASN A 636 -35.42 -15.56 -2.48
CA ASN A 636 -36.87 -15.69 -2.50
C ASN A 636 -37.52 -14.40 -1.99
N ARG A 637 -38.30 -13.73 -2.85
CA ARG A 637 -39.02 -12.49 -2.50
C ARG A 637 -40.11 -12.74 -1.45
N GLU A 638 -40.68 -13.94 -1.42
CA GLU A 638 -41.69 -14.36 -0.44
C GLU A 638 -41.07 -14.76 0.92
N ALA A 639 -39.74 -14.87 1.03
CA ALA A 639 -39.07 -15.16 2.31
C ALA A 639 -39.35 -14.06 3.37
N LEU A 640 -39.67 -12.84 2.95
CA LEU A 640 -40.07 -11.74 3.83
C LEU A 640 -41.58 -11.50 3.82
N ALA A 641 -42.37 -12.58 3.79
CA ALA A 641 -43.84 -12.53 3.94
C ALA A 641 -44.27 -11.60 5.10
N PRO A 642 -45.34 -10.79 4.95
CA PRO A 642 -45.78 -9.83 5.97
C PRO A 642 -46.08 -10.45 7.33
N GLY A 643 -45.82 -9.70 8.41
CA GLY A 643 -46.04 -10.15 9.79
C GLY A 643 -44.95 -11.07 10.37
N ARG A 644 -43.90 -11.42 9.60
CA ARG A 644 -42.72 -12.16 10.09
C ARG A 644 -42.00 -11.33 11.14
N ALA A 645 -41.72 -11.91 12.30
CA ALA A 645 -41.06 -11.22 13.40
C ALA A 645 -39.61 -10.87 13.07
N LEU A 646 -39.21 -9.63 13.34
CA LEU A 646 -37.86 -9.11 13.12
C LEU A 646 -37.11 -9.01 14.46
N PRO A 647 -35.90 -9.59 14.56
CA PRO A 647 -34.98 -9.30 15.66
C PRO A 647 -34.63 -7.81 15.74
N ARG A 648 -34.09 -7.37 16.88
CA ARG A 648 -33.68 -5.96 17.01
C ARG A 648 -32.52 -5.66 16.06
N PRO A 649 -32.60 -4.56 15.29
CA PRO A 649 -31.51 -4.16 14.41
C PRO A 649 -30.25 -3.84 15.20
N LYS A 650 -29.11 -4.18 14.61
CA LYS A 650 -27.75 -3.82 15.05
C LYS A 650 -27.02 -3.17 13.87
N PRO A 651 -25.98 -2.36 14.09
CA PRO A 651 -25.03 -2.03 13.02
C PRO A 651 -24.40 -3.32 12.45
N LEU A 652 -24.27 -3.40 11.12
CA LEU A 652 -23.57 -4.53 10.47
C LEU A 652 -22.03 -4.40 10.56
N PHE A 653 -21.52 -3.18 10.59
CA PHE A 653 -20.10 -2.86 10.51
C PHE A 653 -19.72 -1.79 11.54
N THR A 654 -18.46 -1.83 11.99
CA THR A 654 -17.87 -0.80 12.85
C THR A 654 -17.13 0.24 12.00
N PRO A 655 -17.21 1.55 12.29
CA PRO A 655 -16.34 2.54 11.66
C PRO A 655 -14.87 2.32 12.06
N ASN A 656 -13.99 2.22 11.06
CA ASN A 656 -12.55 2.10 11.29
C ASN A 656 -11.95 3.50 11.44
N SER A 657 -11.05 3.67 12.41
CA SER A 657 -10.22 4.87 12.56
C SER A 657 -8.77 4.57 12.19
N THR A 658 -8.03 5.60 11.77
CA THR A 658 -6.59 5.49 11.49
C THR A 658 -5.83 5.23 12.78
N ILE A 659 -5.50 3.97 13.05
CA ILE A 659 -4.69 3.59 14.21
C ILE A 659 -3.23 3.99 13.94
N GLN A 660 -2.66 4.82 14.81
CA GLN A 660 -1.24 5.20 14.75
C GLN A 660 -0.34 3.95 14.74
N SER A 661 0.67 3.95 13.87
CA SER A 661 1.76 2.97 13.88
C SER A 661 2.36 2.83 15.29
N SER A 662 2.53 1.60 15.78
CA SER A 662 2.80 1.34 17.20
C SER A 662 4.09 2.01 17.72
N LYS A 663 3.93 2.80 18.78
CA LYS A 663 4.94 3.57 19.53
C LYS A 663 6.37 2.98 19.48
N ARG A 664 7.31 3.71 18.88
CA ARG A 664 8.76 3.51 19.09
C ARG A 664 9.07 3.53 20.58
N ARG A 665 9.78 2.52 21.09
CA ARG A 665 10.33 2.53 22.47
C ARG A 665 11.84 2.77 22.46
N GLY A 666 12.23 4.01 22.79
CA GLY A 666 13.51 4.30 23.44
C GLY A 666 14.75 4.42 22.55
N SER A 667 14.99 5.63 22.05
CA SER A 667 16.15 6.38 22.57
C SER A 667 15.87 7.88 22.49
N VAL A 668 16.24 8.62 23.54
CA VAL A 668 16.22 10.09 23.51
C VAL A 668 17.55 10.54 22.91
N ARG A 669 17.49 11.34 21.86
CA ARG A 669 18.59 12.22 21.45
C ARG A 669 18.02 13.61 21.24
N GLU A 670 18.71 14.60 21.77
CA GLU A 670 18.32 15.99 21.69
C GLU A 670 18.56 16.50 20.26
N GLY A 671 17.49 16.98 19.63
CA GLY A 671 17.49 17.59 18.30
C GLY A 671 16.17 18.33 18.17
N GLY A 672 16.21 19.67 18.23
CA GLY A 672 15.00 20.49 18.24
C GLY A 672 14.27 20.44 16.90
N ALA A 673 12.94 20.40 16.94
CA ALA A 673 12.10 20.30 15.74
C ALA A 673 12.37 21.46 14.76
N THR A 674 12.93 21.10 13.60
CA THR A 674 12.99 21.92 12.39
C THR A 674 11.74 21.68 11.53
N PRO A 675 11.17 22.73 10.88
CA PRO A 675 9.93 22.62 10.10
C PRO A 675 10.19 22.01 8.71
N GLU A 676 10.67 20.77 8.66
CA GLU A 676 11.07 20.07 7.42
C GLU A 676 9.88 19.51 6.63
N GLY A 677 8.72 19.32 7.27
CA GLY A 677 7.52 18.72 6.68
C GLY A 677 6.80 19.55 5.59
N ILE A 678 7.36 20.68 5.15
CA ILE A 678 6.70 21.62 4.21
C ILE A 678 7.51 21.81 2.92
N GLY A 679 8.76 21.34 2.86
CA GLY A 679 9.59 21.37 1.65
C GLY A 679 9.15 20.39 0.55
N GLY A 680 8.20 19.49 0.83
CA GLY A 680 7.76 18.39 -0.04
C GLY A 680 6.93 18.79 -1.27
N VAL A 681 7.27 19.89 -1.95
CA VAL A 681 6.57 20.36 -3.14
C VAL A 681 7.22 19.82 -4.41
N LYS A 682 6.43 19.32 -5.36
CA LYS A 682 6.87 18.86 -6.70
C LYS A 682 7.35 19.97 -7.66
N PHE A 683 7.79 21.12 -7.12
CA PHE A 683 8.33 22.25 -7.88
C PHE A 683 9.57 22.78 -7.17
N SER A 684 10.75 22.52 -7.72
CA SER A 684 12.05 22.96 -7.18
C SER A 684 12.09 24.46 -6.89
N PHE A 685 11.51 25.26 -7.79
CA PHE A 685 11.34 26.71 -7.64
C PHE A 685 10.61 27.12 -6.34
N LEU A 686 9.58 26.38 -5.93
CA LEU A 686 8.87 26.68 -4.68
C LEU A 686 9.68 26.26 -3.44
N SER A 687 10.48 25.19 -3.52
CA SER A 687 11.35 24.75 -2.42
C SER A 687 12.43 25.80 -2.06
N GLU A 688 12.99 26.51 -3.04
CA GLU A 688 13.94 27.60 -2.80
C GLU A 688 13.26 28.78 -2.08
N MET A 689 12.10 29.22 -2.57
CA MET A 689 11.33 30.30 -1.96
C MET A 689 10.86 29.96 -0.53
N LEU A 690 10.37 28.74 -0.29
CA LEU A 690 9.98 28.27 1.04
C LEU A 690 11.18 28.19 2.00
N THR A 691 12.37 27.81 1.50
CA THR A 691 13.60 27.77 2.29
C THR A 691 14.05 29.18 2.70
N HIS A 692 13.97 30.17 1.80
CA HIS A 692 14.23 31.58 2.10
C HIS A 692 13.25 32.13 3.16
N VAL A 693 11.96 31.80 3.01
CA VAL A 693 10.89 32.15 3.95
C VAL A 693 11.13 31.56 5.33
N TYR A 694 11.25 30.24 5.47
CA TYR A 694 11.41 29.55 6.77
C TYR A 694 12.77 29.79 7.41
N GLY A 695 13.79 30.17 6.62
CA GLY A 695 15.07 30.63 7.13
C GLY A 695 15.03 31.96 7.89
N SER A 696 13.89 32.67 7.93
CA SER A 696 13.73 33.95 8.63
C SER A 696 13.21 33.77 10.08
N THR A 697 14.11 33.61 11.04
CA THR A 697 13.75 33.38 12.44
C THR A 697 13.10 34.60 13.09
N GLY A 698 11.79 34.53 13.35
CA GLY A 698 11.06 35.51 14.16
C GLY A 698 11.20 35.28 15.68
N LYS A 699 10.55 36.15 16.47
CA LYS A 699 10.51 36.07 17.95
C LYS A 699 9.77 34.81 18.50
N ARG A 700 9.12 34.00 17.63
CA ARG A 700 8.37 32.74 17.92
C ARG A 700 7.36 32.82 19.09
N ALA A 701 6.86 34.02 19.39
CA ALA A 701 5.96 34.26 20.52
C ALA A 701 4.62 33.52 20.41
N ARG A 702 4.07 33.38 19.20
CA ARG A 702 2.77 32.72 18.95
C ARG A 702 2.83 31.20 19.20
N PRO A 703 3.83 30.45 18.66
CA PRO A 703 4.12 29.10 19.11
C PRO A 703 4.27 28.96 20.62
N ALA A 704 5.08 29.83 21.25
CA ALA A 704 5.32 29.77 22.69
C ALA A 704 4.03 29.96 23.51
N ILE A 705 3.19 30.93 23.14
CA ILE A 705 1.89 31.15 23.78
C ILE A 705 0.96 29.94 23.59
N THR A 706 0.93 29.35 22.40
CA THR A 706 0.09 28.16 22.10
C THR A 706 0.48 26.97 22.98
N LEU A 707 1.78 26.67 23.07
CA LEU A 707 2.31 25.59 23.91
C LEU A 707 2.15 25.87 25.41
N LEU A 708 2.36 27.11 25.85
CA LEU A 708 2.16 27.50 27.25
C LEU A 708 0.69 27.45 27.66
N ALA A 709 -0.23 27.89 26.80
CA ALA A 709 -1.69 27.79 27.03
C ALA A 709 -2.15 26.34 27.12
N ALA A 710 -1.61 25.46 26.27
CA ALA A 710 -1.86 24.02 26.38
C ALA A 710 -1.32 23.43 27.68
N SER A 711 -0.14 23.87 28.13
CA SER A 711 0.57 23.37 29.32
C SER A 711 -0.09 23.68 30.67
N PHE A 712 -1.18 24.46 30.72
CA PHE A 712 -1.97 24.63 31.96
C PHE A 712 -2.78 23.38 32.33
N HIS A 713 -3.02 22.47 31.39
CA HIS A 713 -3.73 21.20 31.60
C HIS A 713 -3.00 20.01 30.96
N SER A 714 -3.44 18.79 31.26
CA SER A 714 -2.90 17.59 30.63
C SER A 714 -3.39 17.53 29.18
N HIS A 715 -2.46 17.63 28.22
CA HIS A 715 -2.79 17.77 26.80
C HIS A 715 -2.07 16.75 25.92
N ASP A 716 -2.43 16.73 24.64
CA ASP A 716 -1.75 15.97 23.58
C ASP A 716 -0.64 16.85 22.99
N GLU A 717 0.62 16.57 23.35
CA GLU A 717 1.81 17.35 22.96
C GLU A 717 1.92 17.50 21.43
N TYR A 718 1.61 16.44 20.67
CA TYR A 718 1.64 16.51 19.20
C TYR A 718 0.61 17.50 18.66
N LYS A 719 -0.59 17.59 19.25
CA LYS A 719 -1.63 18.53 18.81
C LYS A 719 -1.30 19.98 19.16
N SER A 720 -0.66 20.23 20.31
CA SER A 720 -0.22 21.58 20.66
C SER A 720 0.97 22.03 19.82
N GLU A 721 1.90 21.12 19.46
CA GLU A 721 2.99 21.38 18.50
C GLU A 721 2.48 21.64 17.07
N VAL A 722 1.54 20.83 16.59
CA VAL A 722 0.88 21.00 15.28
C VAL A 722 0.14 22.33 15.20
N MET A 723 -0.62 22.71 16.24
CA MET A 723 -1.30 24.01 16.26
C MET A 723 -0.31 25.18 16.38
N ALA A 724 0.72 25.06 17.20
CA ALA A 724 1.78 26.06 17.33
C ALA A 724 2.49 26.30 15.98
N THR A 725 2.73 25.23 15.22
CA THR A 725 3.24 25.27 13.84
C THR A 725 2.28 26.00 12.91
N ALA A 726 0.98 25.64 12.94
CA ALA A 726 -0.04 26.26 12.09
C ALA A 726 -0.16 27.79 12.30
N VAL A 727 -0.11 28.28 13.55
CA VAL A 727 -0.22 29.73 13.83
C VAL A 727 1.01 30.51 13.35
N GLU A 728 2.22 29.96 13.46
CA GLU A 728 3.42 30.62 12.91
C GLU A 728 3.40 30.59 11.38
N LEU A 729 2.92 29.51 10.75
CA LEU A 729 2.76 29.46 9.29
C LEU A 729 1.73 30.46 8.77
N LEU A 730 0.58 30.62 9.45
CA LEU A 730 -0.39 31.67 9.12
C LEU A 730 0.25 33.06 9.22
N HIS A 731 1.02 33.32 10.28
CA HIS A 731 1.74 34.59 10.42
C HIS A 731 2.82 34.80 9.34
N ILE A 732 3.52 33.75 8.94
CA ILE A 732 4.51 33.81 7.87
C ILE A 732 3.83 34.10 6.53
N ALA A 733 2.66 33.50 6.25
CA ALA A 733 1.87 33.81 5.07
C ALA A 733 1.44 35.29 5.04
N THR A 734 0.90 35.83 6.14
CA THR A 734 0.53 37.25 6.18
C THR A 734 1.75 38.16 5.99
N LEU A 735 2.91 37.85 6.57
CA LEU A 735 4.12 38.65 6.36
C LEU A 735 4.53 38.72 4.86
N ILE A 736 4.39 37.61 4.12
CA ILE A 736 4.68 37.58 2.66
C ILE A 736 3.65 38.42 1.89
N HIS A 737 2.36 38.30 2.23
CA HIS A 737 1.31 39.13 1.62
C HIS A 737 1.53 40.62 1.91
N ASP A 738 1.82 40.99 3.17
CA ASP A 738 2.15 42.37 3.60
C ASP A 738 3.37 42.91 2.83
N ASP A 739 4.49 42.16 2.76
CA ASP A 739 5.69 42.56 2.02
C ASP A 739 5.46 42.71 0.50
N THR A 740 4.40 42.09 -0.03
CA THR A 740 3.98 42.20 -1.43
C THR A 740 3.04 43.38 -1.67
N VAL A 741 2.41 43.86 -0.60
CA VAL A 741 1.41 44.92 -0.55
C VAL A 741 2.05 46.29 -0.29
N ASP A 742 3.02 46.33 0.63
CA ASP A 742 3.74 47.52 1.08
C ASP A 742 4.91 47.91 0.16
N ASP A 743 5.10 47.20 -0.96
CA ASP A 743 6.26 47.31 -1.86
C ASP A 743 7.62 47.26 -1.13
N SER A 744 7.68 46.48 -0.04
CA SER A 744 8.86 46.38 0.82
C SER A 744 9.97 45.57 0.17
N ASP A 745 11.11 46.21 -0.14
CA ASP A 745 12.28 45.52 -0.71
C ASP A 745 12.96 44.56 0.28
N THR A 746 12.94 44.88 1.58
CA THR A 746 13.58 44.05 2.62
C THR A 746 12.75 43.96 3.90
N ARG A 747 12.92 42.85 4.62
CA ARG A 747 12.40 42.65 5.98
C ARG A 747 13.47 41.96 6.84
N ARG A 748 13.76 42.51 8.03
CA ARG A 748 14.80 42.03 8.96
C ARG A 748 16.18 41.81 8.29
N GLY A 749 16.60 42.74 7.44
CA GLY A 749 17.90 42.68 6.75
C GLY A 749 18.03 41.63 5.64
N ARG A 750 16.92 41.02 5.19
CA ARG A 750 16.87 40.15 4.00
C ARG A 750 15.91 40.71 2.97
N ALA A 751 16.19 40.48 1.68
CA ALA A 751 15.27 40.79 0.60
C ALA A 751 13.97 39.98 0.73
N THR A 752 12.84 40.58 0.37
CA THR A 752 11.51 39.95 0.39
C THR A 752 11.29 39.05 -0.82
N ILE A 753 10.30 38.16 -0.76
CA ILE A 753 9.91 37.34 -1.93
C ILE A 753 9.39 38.23 -3.07
N SER A 754 8.69 39.32 -2.74
CA SER A 754 8.19 40.32 -3.70
C SER A 754 9.33 41.06 -4.43
N SER A 755 10.43 41.37 -3.75
CA SER A 755 11.63 41.97 -4.36
C SER A 755 12.47 40.97 -5.17
N LEU A 756 12.66 39.75 -4.65
CA LEU A 756 13.48 38.72 -5.29
C LEU A 756 12.82 38.06 -6.52
N TYR A 757 11.51 37.79 -6.45
CA TYR A 757 10.78 36.97 -7.42
C TYR A 757 9.57 37.68 -8.06
N GLY A 758 9.28 38.92 -7.64
CA GLY A 758 8.14 39.70 -8.13
C GLY A 758 6.84 39.42 -7.37
N LYS A 759 5.95 40.42 -7.38
CA LYS A 759 4.70 40.43 -6.58
C LYS A 759 3.78 39.25 -6.89
N ASP A 760 3.57 38.95 -8.17
CA ASP A 760 2.66 37.87 -8.61
C ASP A 760 3.07 36.51 -8.05
N ILE A 761 4.38 36.25 -7.93
CA ILE A 761 4.92 35.02 -7.36
C ILE A 761 4.81 35.05 -5.83
N ALA A 762 5.08 36.20 -5.21
CA ALA A 762 4.99 36.36 -3.76
C ALA A 762 3.56 36.11 -3.22
N VAL A 763 2.51 36.56 -3.93
CA VAL A 763 1.11 36.20 -3.59
C VAL A 763 0.92 34.68 -3.57
N LEU A 764 1.36 33.98 -4.62
CA LEU A 764 1.21 32.52 -4.74
C LEU A 764 2.00 31.74 -3.68
N VAL A 765 3.17 32.25 -3.26
CA VAL A 765 3.93 31.66 -2.14
C VAL A 765 3.20 31.89 -0.81
N GLY A 766 2.66 33.09 -0.58
CA GLY A 766 1.82 33.39 0.59
C GLY A 766 0.60 32.46 0.66
N ASP A 767 -0.12 32.30 -0.45
CA ASP A 767 -1.29 31.42 -0.58
C ASP A 767 -0.93 29.94 -0.33
N TYR A 768 0.26 29.50 -0.76
CA TYR A 768 0.75 28.14 -0.50
C TYR A 768 1.08 27.92 0.99
N VAL A 769 1.76 28.86 1.64
CA VAL A 769 2.07 28.78 3.08
C VAL A 769 0.78 28.86 3.90
N PHE A 770 -0.19 29.66 3.46
CA PHE A 770 -1.53 29.74 4.01
C PHE A 770 -2.28 28.40 3.91
N ALA A 771 -2.34 27.78 2.72
CA ALA A 771 -2.98 26.47 2.54
C ALA A 771 -2.28 25.35 3.35
N SER A 772 -0.94 25.42 3.46
CA SER A 772 -0.15 24.55 4.33
C SER A 772 -0.57 24.73 5.80
N SER A 773 -0.69 25.98 6.27
CA SER A 773 -1.09 26.29 7.64
C SER A 773 -2.48 25.72 7.98
N ALA A 774 -3.46 25.85 7.08
CA ALA A 774 -4.80 25.29 7.25
C ALA A 774 -4.81 23.75 7.32
N THR A 775 -3.89 23.08 6.64
CA THR A 775 -3.73 21.62 6.69
C THR A 775 -3.32 21.17 8.10
N PHE A 776 -2.29 21.80 8.69
CA PHE A 776 -1.90 21.52 10.08
C PHE A 776 -3.04 21.77 11.08
N VAL A 777 -3.90 22.76 10.87
CA VAL A 777 -5.07 22.98 11.76
C VAL A 777 -6.07 21.82 11.67
N CYS A 778 -6.27 21.23 10.48
CA CYS A 778 -7.09 20.04 10.32
C CYS A 778 -6.51 18.82 11.07
N ASP A 779 -5.19 18.66 11.08
CA ASP A 779 -4.49 17.55 11.77
C ASP A 779 -4.67 17.58 13.31
N THR A 780 -5.04 18.72 13.90
CA THR A 780 -5.48 18.77 15.31
C THR A 780 -6.73 17.92 15.57
N GLY A 781 -7.56 17.69 14.55
CA GLY A 781 -8.82 16.98 14.62
C GLY A 781 -9.92 17.70 15.42
N HIS A 782 -9.77 18.99 15.75
CA HIS A 782 -10.71 19.71 16.61
C HIS A 782 -11.48 20.82 15.87
N VAL A 783 -12.77 20.59 15.62
CA VAL A 783 -13.65 21.49 14.85
C VAL A 783 -13.70 22.93 15.40
N GLY A 784 -13.66 23.09 16.73
CA GLY A 784 -13.63 24.43 17.35
C GLY A 784 -12.34 25.21 17.06
N VAL A 785 -11.22 24.51 16.86
CA VAL A 785 -9.91 25.10 16.55
C VAL A 785 -9.82 25.45 15.06
N ILE A 786 -10.27 24.55 14.18
CA ILE A 786 -10.44 24.80 12.73
C ILE A 786 -11.35 26.02 12.50
N ARG A 787 -12.47 26.11 13.23
CA ARG A 787 -13.36 27.27 13.19
C ARG A 787 -12.64 28.53 13.66
N ARG A 788 -12.02 28.52 14.84
CA ARG A 788 -11.40 29.73 15.39
C ARG A 788 -10.31 30.29 14.48
N PHE A 789 -9.47 29.42 13.92
CA PHE A 789 -8.46 29.78 12.94
C PHE A 789 -9.04 30.42 11.67
N SER A 790 -10.17 29.89 11.19
CA SER A 790 -10.92 30.48 10.07
C SER A 790 -11.46 31.88 10.39
N GLU A 791 -11.83 32.13 11.64
CA GLU A 791 -12.25 33.45 12.13
C GLU A 791 -11.04 34.41 12.24
N THR A 792 -9.88 33.95 12.69
CA THR A 792 -8.61 34.71 12.68
C THR A 792 -8.24 35.21 11.29
N ILE A 793 -8.44 34.37 10.26
CA ILE A 793 -8.17 34.73 8.85
C ILE A 793 -9.08 35.88 8.38
N MET A 794 -10.36 35.86 8.78
CA MET A 794 -11.30 36.93 8.47
C MET A 794 -10.96 38.23 9.23
N GLU A 795 -10.52 38.13 10.49
CA GLU A 795 -10.02 39.26 11.28
C GLU A 795 -8.82 39.94 10.60
N LEU A 796 -7.78 39.16 10.25
CA LEU A 796 -6.57 39.62 9.58
C LEU A 796 -6.90 40.34 8.26
N SER A 797 -7.63 39.67 7.37
CA SER A 797 -8.02 40.21 6.05
C SER A 797 -8.86 41.49 6.17
N SER A 798 -9.73 41.58 7.18
CA SER A 798 -10.55 42.76 7.43
C SER A 798 -9.77 43.91 8.07
N GLY A 799 -8.73 43.63 8.86
CA GLY A 799 -7.82 44.66 9.39
C GLY A 799 -7.02 45.32 8.29
N GLU A 800 -6.41 44.49 7.45
CA GLU A 800 -5.58 44.90 6.32
C GLU A 800 -6.37 45.72 5.28
N LEU A 801 -7.58 45.28 4.90
CA LEU A 801 -8.46 46.05 4.02
C LEU A 801 -8.89 47.39 4.63
N HIS A 802 -9.13 47.44 5.96
CA HIS A 802 -9.54 48.67 6.63
C HIS A 802 -8.39 49.68 6.75
N GLU A 803 -7.17 49.22 7.01
CA GLU A 803 -5.96 50.05 7.07
C GLU A 803 -5.77 50.81 5.76
N ARG A 804 -5.75 50.13 4.60
CA ARG A 804 -5.60 50.81 3.30
C ARG A 804 -6.79 51.67 2.85
N VAL A 805 -8.00 51.39 3.33
CA VAL A 805 -9.17 52.28 3.09
C VAL A 805 -9.14 53.54 3.99
N SER A 806 -8.43 53.49 5.13
CA SER A 806 -8.28 54.61 6.07
C SER A 806 -6.97 55.39 5.91
N ALA A 807 -6.01 54.89 5.12
CA ALA A 807 -4.75 55.58 4.84
C ALA A 807 -4.99 56.98 4.25
N HIS A 808 -4.28 57.98 4.78
CA HIS A 808 -4.45 59.41 4.50
C HIS A 808 -5.84 60.01 4.84
N ASP A 809 -6.79 59.27 5.41
CA ASP A 809 -8.05 59.86 5.90
C ASP A 809 -7.79 60.66 7.20
N PRO A 810 -8.03 61.99 7.24
CA PRO A 810 -7.97 62.77 8.47
C PRO A 810 -9.06 62.36 9.49
N GLY A 811 -10.10 61.65 9.05
CA GLY A 811 -11.18 61.10 9.87
C GLY A 811 -10.78 59.94 10.79
N GLN A 812 -9.56 59.38 10.67
CA GLN A 812 -9.06 58.28 11.52
C GLN A 812 -9.27 58.55 13.03
N THR A 813 -9.75 57.53 13.75
CA THR A 813 -10.11 57.58 15.19
C THR A 813 -9.30 56.61 16.03
N LEU A 814 -9.22 56.86 17.34
CA LEU A 814 -8.51 55.99 18.30
C LEU A 814 -9.20 54.61 18.43
N ASP A 815 -10.53 54.55 18.35
CA ASP A 815 -11.27 53.28 18.33
C ASP A 815 -10.98 52.46 17.06
N GLY A 816 -10.90 53.13 15.90
CA GLY A 816 -10.51 52.51 14.63
C GLY A 816 -9.08 51.97 14.69
N TYR A 817 -8.16 52.72 15.29
CA TYR A 817 -6.80 52.26 15.59
C TYR A 817 -6.79 51.01 16.47
N HIS A 818 -7.52 51.00 17.59
CA HIS A 818 -7.60 49.83 18.46
C HIS A 818 -8.17 48.60 17.74
N GLN A 819 -9.19 48.77 16.89
CA GLN A 819 -9.72 47.68 16.07
C GLN A 819 -8.69 47.19 15.01
N ARG A 820 -7.89 48.10 14.44
CA ARG A 820 -6.84 47.80 13.45
C ARG A 820 -5.73 46.94 14.05
N ILE A 821 -5.17 47.35 15.20
CA ILE A 821 -4.12 46.59 15.90
C ILE A 821 -4.64 45.27 16.49
N TYR A 822 -5.93 45.20 16.85
CA TYR A 822 -6.57 43.93 17.18
C TYR A 822 -6.62 43.01 15.96
N ASN A 823 -7.19 43.46 14.85
CA ASN A 823 -7.38 42.65 13.65
C ASN A 823 -6.05 42.13 13.07
N LYS A 824 -4.99 42.96 13.01
CA LYS A 824 -3.67 42.56 12.46
C LYS A 824 -2.81 41.76 13.44
N THR A 825 -2.52 42.27 14.63
CA THR A 825 -1.52 41.64 15.53
C THR A 825 -2.13 40.85 16.68
N ALA A 826 -3.14 41.40 17.37
CA ALA A 826 -3.67 40.75 18.57
C ALA A 826 -4.59 39.54 18.29
N SER A 827 -5.23 39.49 17.13
CA SER A 827 -6.04 38.36 16.62
C SER A 827 -5.26 37.05 16.66
N LEU A 828 -4.04 37.04 16.12
CA LEU A 828 -3.11 35.91 16.10
C LEU A 828 -2.66 35.48 17.51
N PHE A 829 -2.36 36.44 18.40
CA PHE A 829 -2.01 36.13 19.80
C PHE A 829 -3.22 35.56 20.55
N SER A 830 -4.39 36.19 20.43
CA SER A 830 -5.66 35.75 20.98
C SER A 830 -5.98 34.30 20.55
N THR A 831 -5.80 34.00 19.27
CA THR A 831 -5.93 32.66 18.68
C THR A 831 -4.92 31.66 19.25
N SER A 832 -3.66 32.07 19.46
CA SER A 832 -2.62 31.23 20.06
C SER A 832 -3.05 30.72 21.45
N GLY A 833 -3.48 31.64 22.32
CA GLY A 833 -3.91 31.30 23.68
C GLY A 833 -5.21 30.50 23.73
N GLU A 834 -6.19 30.89 22.91
CA GLU A 834 -7.50 30.23 22.82
C GLU A 834 -7.39 28.79 22.30
N THR A 835 -6.68 28.58 21.19
CA THR A 835 -6.56 27.24 20.59
C THR A 835 -5.67 26.30 21.41
N GLY A 836 -4.60 26.79 22.04
CA GLY A 836 -3.82 26.02 23.00
C GLY A 836 -4.65 25.55 24.21
N ALA A 837 -5.48 26.44 24.78
CA ALA A 837 -6.38 26.12 25.88
C ALA A 837 -7.48 25.11 25.49
N ILE A 838 -8.04 25.24 24.29
CA ILE A 838 -9.05 24.29 23.77
C ILE A 838 -8.44 22.89 23.57
N LEU A 839 -7.22 22.80 23.01
CA LEU A 839 -6.55 21.51 22.78
C LEU A 839 -6.08 20.81 24.05
N SER A 840 -5.96 21.53 25.17
CA SER A 840 -5.70 20.95 26.49
C SER A 840 -6.96 20.59 27.28
N GLY A 841 -8.15 20.78 26.70
CA GLY A 841 -9.43 20.49 27.33
C GLY A 841 -9.76 21.44 28.50
N ALA A 842 -9.22 22.65 28.50
CA ALA A 842 -9.45 23.64 29.54
C ALA A 842 -10.95 24.03 29.61
N PRO A 843 -11.50 24.30 30.81
CA PRO A 843 -12.86 24.83 30.97
C PRO A 843 -13.09 26.16 30.23
N ASP A 844 -14.32 26.43 29.79
CA ASP A 844 -14.67 27.62 29.00
C ASP A 844 -14.22 28.93 29.65
N ASP A 845 -14.30 29.08 30.97
CA ASP A 845 -13.85 30.28 31.70
C ASP A 845 -12.33 30.49 31.56
N GLN A 846 -11.56 29.41 31.51
CA GLN A 846 -10.10 29.43 31.36
C GLN A 846 -9.67 29.61 29.90
N VAL A 847 -10.41 29.03 28.95
CA VAL A 847 -10.24 29.31 27.51
C VAL A 847 -10.47 30.79 27.23
N ASN A 848 -11.56 31.37 27.76
CA ASN A 848 -11.83 32.80 27.65
C ASN A 848 -10.73 33.63 28.33
N ALA A 849 -10.29 33.29 29.54
CA ALA A 849 -9.23 34.02 30.24
C ALA A 849 -7.88 34.00 29.49
N LEU A 850 -7.47 32.85 28.94
CA LEU A 850 -6.23 32.72 28.16
C LEU A 850 -6.33 33.45 26.80
N ARG A 851 -7.51 33.48 26.18
CA ARG A 851 -7.80 34.31 25.00
C ARG A 851 -7.67 35.80 25.29
N GLU A 852 -8.27 36.28 26.39
CA GLU A 852 -8.24 37.69 26.77
C GLU A 852 -6.83 38.13 27.20
N TYR A 853 -6.12 37.34 27.99
CA TYR A 853 -4.71 37.60 28.32
C TYR A 853 -3.85 37.72 27.06
N SER A 854 -4.04 36.81 26.11
CA SER A 854 -3.26 36.82 24.85
C SER A 854 -3.69 37.96 23.92
N ARG A 855 -4.96 38.38 23.93
CA ARG A 855 -5.42 39.62 23.27
C ARG A 855 -4.66 40.82 23.82
N GLU A 856 -4.71 41.07 25.14
CA GLU A 856 -4.05 42.23 25.73
C GLU A 856 -2.53 42.21 25.51
N LEU A 857 -1.90 41.04 25.56
CA LEU A 857 -0.48 40.87 25.22
C LEU A 857 -0.18 41.26 23.77
N GLY A 858 -1.02 40.86 22.81
CA GLY A 858 -0.88 41.23 21.40
C GLY A 858 -1.16 42.72 21.12
N MET A 859 -2.12 43.31 21.83
CA MET A 859 -2.39 44.76 21.78
C MET A 859 -1.18 45.56 22.29
N ALA A 860 -0.63 45.16 23.44
CA ALA A 860 0.56 45.78 24.02
C ALA A 860 1.81 45.58 23.14
N PHE A 861 1.95 44.43 22.49
CA PHE A 861 3.05 44.15 21.56
C PHE A 861 3.02 45.14 20.37
N GLN A 862 1.86 45.33 19.74
CA GLN A 862 1.74 46.28 18.63
C GLN A 862 1.99 47.72 19.09
N ILE A 863 1.44 48.13 20.25
CA ILE A 863 1.68 49.47 20.81
C ILE A 863 3.18 49.73 21.08
N VAL A 864 3.97 48.70 21.40
CA VAL A 864 5.44 48.85 21.54
C VAL A 864 6.12 49.01 20.18
N ASP A 865 5.76 48.21 19.18
CA ASP A 865 6.32 48.34 17.82
C ASP A 865 5.95 49.71 17.20
N ASP A 866 4.71 50.21 17.40
CA ASP A 866 4.25 51.57 17.05
C ASP A 866 5.06 52.70 17.72
N ILE A 867 5.54 52.50 18.96
CA ILE A 867 6.38 53.47 19.67
C ILE A 867 7.82 53.43 19.13
N LEU A 868 8.30 52.25 18.72
CA LEU A 868 9.63 52.08 18.16
C LEU A 868 9.77 52.77 16.80
N ASP A 869 8.77 52.72 15.91
CA ASP A 869 8.76 53.49 14.64
C ASP A 869 9.00 55.00 14.84
N PHE A 870 8.74 55.54 16.03
CA PHE A 870 8.97 56.95 16.39
C PHE A 870 10.25 57.21 17.21
N GLN A 871 10.95 56.19 17.72
CA GLN A 871 11.99 56.36 18.75
C GLN A 871 13.26 55.51 18.61
N GLY A 872 13.23 54.40 17.87
CA GLY A 872 14.39 53.49 17.77
C GLY A 872 15.43 53.91 16.73
N ASP A 873 16.52 53.15 16.67
CA ASP A 873 17.58 53.31 15.67
C ASP A 873 17.20 52.55 14.38
N GLU A 874 17.53 53.10 13.21
CA GLU A 874 17.19 52.49 11.91
C GLU A 874 17.88 51.12 11.75
N ASP A 875 19.10 50.99 12.30
CA ASP A 875 19.87 49.74 12.35
C ASP A 875 19.28 48.67 13.30
N GLU A 876 18.47 49.04 14.31
CA GLU A 876 17.80 48.09 15.21
C GLU A 876 16.39 47.69 14.72
N ILE A 877 15.67 48.60 14.06
CA ILE A 877 14.30 48.36 13.58
C ILE A 877 14.28 47.66 12.21
N GLY A 878 15.19 48.03 11.30
CA GLY A 878 15.19 47.53 9.92
C GLY A 878 14.05 48.08 9.05
N LYS A 879 13.47 49.22 9.43
CA LYS A 879 12.62 50.12 8.64
C LYS A 879 13.06 51.58 8.94
N PRO A 880 12.83 52.55 8.04
CA PRO A 880 13.06 53.97 8.33
C PRO A 880 12.15 54.48 9.45
N VAL A 881 12.62 55.43 10.25
CA VAL A 881 11.84 56.03 11.36
C VAL A 881 10.68 56.88 10.82
N GLY A 882 9.48 56.68 11.36
CA GLY A 882 8.24 57.36 10.97
C GLY A 882 7.57 56.79 9.73
N SER A 883 7.82 55.50 9.41
CA SER A 883 7.40 54.88 8.15
C SER A 883 5.88 54.77 8.01
N ASP A 884 5.18 54.39 9.08
CA ASP A 884 3.71 54.28 9.07
C ASP A 884 3.06 55.66 8.90
N LEU A 885 3.59 56.68 9.58
CA LEU A 885 3.10 58.05 9.47
C LEU A 885 3.31 58.61 8.06
N ALA A 886 4.45 58.32 7.41
CA ALA A 886 4.72 58.73 6.03
C ALA A 886 3.72 58.13 5.03
N ASN A 887 3.26 56.89 5.29
CA ASN A 887 2.22 56.19 4.51
C ASN A 887 0.78 56.60 4.89
N GLY A 888 0.61 57.70 5.65
CA GLY A 888 -0.70 58.23 6.02
C GLY A 888 -1.45 57.42 7.08
N ILE A 889 -0.77 56.49 7.75
CA ILE A 889 -1.34 55.62 8.80
C ILE A 889 -1.14 56.29 10.16
N MET A 890 -2.25 56.58 10.86
CA MET A 890 -2.16 57.10 12.23
C MET A 890 -1.88 55.96 13.21
N THR A 891 -0.81 56.08 13.98
CA THR A 891 -0.42 55.19 15.10
C THR A 891 -0.63 55.88 16.45
N LEU A 892 -0.54 55.16 17.57
CA LEU A 892 -0.84 55.72 18.90
C LEU A 892 -0.04 57.01 19.25
N PRO A 893 1.29 57.11 18.96
CA PRO A 893 2.03 58.35 19.18
C PRO A 893 1.45 59.55 18.41
N ALA A 894 1.01 59.34 17.17
CA ALA A 894 0.41 60.39 16.34
C ALA A 894 -0.97 60.82 16.86
N PHE A 895 -1.81 59.91 17.37
CA PHE A 895 -3.07 60.27 18.03
C PHE A 895 -2.85 61.13 19.27
N ILE A 896 -1.92 60.72 20.15
CA ILE A 896 -1.58 61.47 21.38
C ILE A 896 -1.03 62.87 21.03
N ALA A 897 -0.18 62.98 20.00
CA ALA A 897 0.32 64.27 19.51
C ALA A 897 -0.79 65.15 18.93
N ARG A 898 -1.78 64.56 18.23
CA ARG A 898 -2.95 65.27 17.70
C ARG A 898 -3.85 65.82 18.80
N GLU A 899 -4.05 65.08 19.89
CA GLU A 899 -4.84 65.52 21.05
C GLU A 899 -4.10 66.54 21.93
N ALA A 900 -2.77 66.43 22.05
CA ALA A 900 -1.95 67.39 22.78
C ALA A 900 -1.75 68.74 22.06
N SER A 901 -2.09 68.83 20.77
CA SER A 901 -1.87 70.01 19.93
C SER A 901 -2.99 71.05 20.08
N PRO A 902 -2.69 72.33 20.39
CA PRO A 902 -3.71 73.36 20.53
C PRO A 902 -4.46 73.60 19.20
N SER A 903 -5.79 73.70 19.29
CA SER A 903 -6.72 73.78 18.15
C SER A 903 -6.32 74.86 17.13
N GLY A 904 -5.90 74.42 15.94
CA GLY A 904 -5.39 75.30 14.87
C GLY A 904 -4.19 74.75 14.08
N GLN A 905 -3.63 73.59 14.46
CA GLN A 905 -2.57 72.91 13.69
C GLN A 905 -2.85 71.41 13.40
N SER A 906 -4.06 70.91 13.70
CA SER A 906 -4.50 69.53 13.43
C SER A 906 -4.20 69.05 12.02
N ASP A 907 -4.41 69.93 11.05
CA ASP A 907 -4.37 69.67 9.61
C ASP A 907 -2.92 69.51 9.08
N ARG A 908 -1.93 69.44 9.97
CA ARG A 908 -0.51 69.19 9.68
C ARG A 908 0.01 67.83 10.19
N CYS A 909 -0.82 67.06 10.89
CA CYS A 909 -0.46 65.75 11.42
C CYS A 909 -0.75 64.59 10.45
N VAL A 910 -1.29 64.87 9.26
CA VAL A 910 -1.50 63.91 8.17
C VAL A 910 -0.65 64.35 6.97
N PRO A 911 0.16 63.48 6.34
CA PRO A 911 0.85 63.81 5.09
C PRO A 911 -0.16 63.95 3.94
N GLN A 912 0.07 64.95 3.08
CA GLN A 912 -0.66 65.15 1.82
C GLN A 912 -0.13 64.26 0.69
#